data_AF-A0A4W5JRM7-F1
#
_entry.id   AF-A0A4W5JRM7-F1
#
_cell.length_a   1.000
_cell.length_b   1.000
_cell.length_c   1.000
_cell.angle_alpha   90.00
_cell.angle_beta   90.00
_cell.angle_gamma   90.00
#
_symmetry.space_group_name_H-M   'P 1'
#
loop_
_entity.id
_entity.type
_entity.pdbx_description
1 polymer ?
#
loop_
_entity_poly.entity_id
_entity_poly.type
_entity_poly.pdbx_seq_one_letter_code
_entity_poly.pdbx_strand_id
1 'polypeptide(L)'
;MSQDGNLREDTEEAVPSVDSENPEERIAARRLRIAARSEAKKRQELGDDSHEKKDIKEEARKSQHQVEQSEKRMIKLQSDGTELVTNIQVAADSRESQRRTEVEEAHRLRVEKLENEAKSSLEKFEEITRKWTVAKMKEIPQDLRDSLSSQQQLCALLIEDKNKLIHELQKEMKLSDDRYVKDLKKQGEDVDLMIERMEDQVKFLMGSYRDELDQIENSFEHERKILLTGNRKKWEQYMKERQDKELENVMQRMKRVEEYEVLLQQLRTEDAEEYNMIKIKLDTDVQILEQQLQQMKATYQLNQEKLEYNFQVLKKRDEENTITKSQQKRKITRLQDVVNNLKIKCANQEKQSREENQNLTDDYTRIMQQYKHMQKKMRHFAAIDAKKFEEVWLMNEEEVKALVEKALDTDRLVHEQQLGLAWQRPPLAFMERCGPLQPQRQAQKTAHQAISELLRLGQTSGCSLGKGKYREAGAGPEAGVGPGAESPALAVEVYESGAGLESGSSEVERESEGSGGEHSGTVSVKMVKKLLELLCDEAGFLIESKLLKLLSPLEKDEQSLMKLDSIFTAMGIESEEDVYKLADFFMKYRHTQGEQTQDVSAKWGVASPQAERGEFTSSCSPTSDLIHPNDVLVALRAFTAHHCRPRELAASHQPSMLGLGGREDTEDAAYWEAMGDVIPEAKLKIWGALETALDKYHIVLTERSKFITDTQSLKQQNTELRMLLHQYVNSRVNAELEIPPNLVMQLAPE
;
A
#
# COMPACT_ATOMS: atom_id res chain seq x y z
N MET A 1 27.85 -57.01 -28.40
CA MET A 1 28.70 -55.81 -28.32
C MET A 1 27.98 -54.69 -29.06
N SER A 2 27.59 -53.63 -28.35
CA SER A 2 27.00 -52.42 -28.95
C SER A 2 27.61 -51.22 -28.23
N GLN A 3 28.52 -50.52 -28.90
CA GLN A 3 29.16 -49.31 -28.38
C GLN A 3 28.75 -48.11 -29.24
N ASP A 4 27.55 -47.58 -28.97
CA ASP A 4 27.21 -46.24 -29.43
C ASP A 4 27.89 -45.23 -28.50
N GLY A 5 29.14 -44.91 -28.84
CA GLY A 5 29.93 -43.89 -28.17
C GLY A 5 29.35 -42.51 -28.45
N ASN A 6 28.47 -42.04 -27.57
CA ASN A 6 27.82 -40.73 -27.66
C ASN A 6 28.84 -39.60 -27.40
N LEU A 7 29.63 -39.28 -28.42
CA LEU A 7 30.54 -38.14 -28.47
C LEU A 7 29.71 -36.84 -28.50
N ARG A 8 29.39 -36.34 -27.31
CA ARG A 8 29.08 -34.92 -27.15
C ARG A 8 30.36 -34.13 -27.37
N GLU A 9 30.42 -33.40 -28.47
CA GLU A 9 31.23 -32.18 -28.48
C GLU A 9 30.54 -31.19 -27.54
N ASP A 10 31.07 -31.05 -26.33
CA ASP A 10 30.70 -29.98 -25.41
C ASP A 10 31.23 -28.66 -25.98
N THR A 11 30.49 -28.08 -26.93
CA THR A 11 30.68 -26.69 -27.35
C THR A 11 30.29 -25.79 -26.18
N GLU A 12 31.26 -25.40 -25.37
CA GLU A 12 31.10 -24.34 -24.39
C GLU A 12 30.71 -23.04 -25.11
N GLU A 13 29.40 -22.75 -25.18
CA GLU A 13 28.90 -21.48 -25.70
C GLU A 13 29.46 -20.35 -24.83
N ALA A 14 30.41 -19.60 -25.38
CA ALA A 14 31.15 -18.57 -24.65
C ALA A 14 30.19 -17.51 -24.09
N VAL A 15 29.99 -17.54 -22.77
CA VAL A 15 29.01 -16.70 -22.06
C VAL A 15 29.31 -15.22 -22.39
N PRO A 16 28.32 -14.44 -22.89
CA PRO A 16 28.56 -13.07 -23.35
C PRO A 16 29.24 -12.20 -22.30
N SER A 17 30.41 -11.66 -22.65
CA SER A 17 31.23 -10.84 -21.75
C SER A 17 30.80 -9.36 -21.79
N VAL A 18 30.78 -8.71 -20.62
CA VAL A 18 30.51 -7.27 -20.50
C VAL A 18 31.71 -6.42 -20.98
N ASP A 19 32.87 -7.04 -21.16
CA ASP A 19 34.12 -6.40 -21.58
C ASP A 19 34.51 -6.77 -23.04
N SER A 20 33.61 -7.43 -23.78
CA SER A 20 33.77 -7.67 -25.22
C SER A 20 33.76 -6.36 -26.02
N GLU A 21 34.53 -6.26 -27.11
CA GLU A 21 34.49 -5.09 -27.98
C GLU A 21 33.13 -4.94 -28.69
N ASN A 22 32.48 -6.06 -29.00
CA ASN A 22 31.19 -6.11 -29.68
C ASN A 22 30.08 -5.43 -28.82
N PRO A 23 29.38 -4.40 -29.31
CA PRO A 23 28.29 -3.77 -28.56
C PRO A 23 27.11 -4.72 -28.31
N GLU A 24 26.83 -5.67 -29.21
CA GLU A 24 25.68 -6.58 -29.09
C GLU A 24 25.88 -7.60 -27.97
N GLU A 25 27.08 -8.20 -27.88
CA GLU A 25 27.46 -9.07 -26.76
C GLU A 25 27.40 -8.34 -25.42
N ARG A 26 27.89 -7.09 -25.34
CA ARG A 26 27.80 -6.28 -24.12
C ARG A 26 26.36 -5.95 -23.74
N ILE A 27 25.47 -5.73 -24.72
CA ILE A 27 24.04 -5.53 -24.49
C ILE A 27 23.38 -6.84 -24.02
N ALA A 28 23.71 -7.99 -24.62
CA ALA A 28 23.24 -9.31 -24.18
C ALA A 28 23.70 -9.62 -22.76
N ALA A 29 24.99 -9.45 -22.47
CA ALA A 29 25.59 -9.65 -21.15
C ALA A 29 24.99 -8.73 -20.08
N ARG A 30 24.72 -7.46 -20.40
CA ARG A 30 24.01 -6.54 -19.50
C ARG A 30 22.54 -6.93 -19.31
N ARG A 31 21.82 -7.35 -20.36
CA ARG A 31 20.44 -7.84 -20.27
C ARG A 31 20.36 -9.09 -19.39
N LEU A 32 21.26 -10.07 -19.56
CA LEU A 32 21.36 -11.26 -18.72
C LEU A 32 21.66 -10.89 -17.26
N ARG A 33 22.61 -9.98 -17.00
CA ARG A 33 22.94 -9.50 -15.65
C ARG A 33 21.77 -8.74 -14.97
N ILE A 34 20.97 -8.01 -15.75
CA ILE A 34 19.76 -7.32 -15.25
C ILE A 34 18.64 -8.32 -14.99
N ALA A 35 18.41 -9.28 -15.90
CA ALA A 35 17.44 -10.35 -15.74
C ALA A 35 17.72 -11.17 -14.47
N ALA A 36 18.96 -11.66 -14.30
CA ALA A 36 19.38 -12.41 -13.13
C ALA A 36 19.22 -11.61 -11.82
N ARG A 37 19.52 -10.30 -11.81
CA ARG A 37 19.24 -9.43 -10.65
C ARG A 37 17.76 -9.27 -10.37
N SER A 38 16.94 -9.10 -11.41
CA SER A 38 15.48 -8.97 -11.26
C SER A 38 14.85 -10.27 -10.74
N GLU A 39 15.33 -11.43 -11.19
CA GLU A 39 14.85 -12.74 -10.73
C GLU A 39 15.31 -13.04 -9.30
N ALA A 40 16.58 -12.75 -8.97
CA ALA A 40 17.09 -12.90 -7.61
C ALA A 40 16.30 -12.03 -6.61
N LYS A 41 15.99 -10.77 -6.95
CA LYS A 41 15.11 -9.91 -6.14
C LYS A 41 13.70 -10.51 -6.00
N LYS A 42 13.15 -11.06 -7.08
CA LYS A 42 11.81 -11.67 -7.08
C LYS A 42 11.72 -12.94 -6.23
N ARG A 43 12.79 -13.74 -6.15
CA ARG A 43 12.91 -14.88 -5.20
C ARG A 43 13.00 -14.38 -3.76
N GLN A 44 13.82 -13.35 -3.51
CA GLN A 44 13.97 -12.73 -2.18
C GLN A 44 12.67 -12.09 -1.66
N GLU A 45 11.86 -11.49 -2.53
CA GLU A 45 10.53 -10.94 -2.21
C GLU A 45 9.46 -12.02 -1.92
N LEU A 46 9.68 -13.26 -2.35
CA LEU A 46 8.74 -14.38 -2.14
C LEU A 46 8.96 -15.13 -0.81
N GLY A 47 10.03 -14.84 -0.07
CA GLY A 47 10.42 -15.61 1.11
C GLY A 47 10.82 -17.07 0.80
N ASP A 48 11.01 -17.37 -0.48
CA ASP A 48 11.49 -18.66 -0.97
C ASP A 48 13.01 -18.69 -0.79
N ASP A 49 13.45 -19.22 0.36
CA ASP A 49 14.85 -19.56 0.64
C ASP A 49 15.25 -20.81 -0.18
N SER A 50 14.96 -20.76 -1.48
CA SER A 50 15.42 -21.74 -2.45
C SER A 50 16.92 -21.58 -2.61
N HIS A 51 17.61 -22.32 -1.73
CA HIS A 51 18.88 -22.99 -2.00
C HIS A 51 19.15 -23.01 -3.50
N GLU A 52 20.25 -22.36 -3.91
CA GLU A 52 20.61 -22.25 -5.32
C GLU A 52 20.39 -23.59 -6.03
N LYS A 53 19.74 -23.56 -7.20
CA LYS A 53 19.78 -24.67 -8.15
C LYS A 53 21.20 -24.80 -8.69
N LYS A 54 22.11 -25.27 -7.83
CA LYS A 54 23.04 -26.32 -8.23
C LYS A 54 22.18 -27.40 -8.86
N ASP A 55 22.58 -27.85 -10.04
CA ASP A 55 22.10 -29.11 -10.55
C ASP A 55 22.58 -30.20 -9.58
N ILE A 56 21.71 -30.53 -8.63
CA ILE A 56 21.69 -31.83 -8.00
C ILE A 56 21.42 -32.78 -9.17
N LYS A 57 22.50 -33.25 -9.81
CA LYS A 57 22.49 -34.50 -10.57
C LYS A 57 21.69 -35.47 -9.72
N GLU A 58 20.53 -35.92 -10.19
CA GLU A 58 19.70 -36.86 -9.41
C GLU A 58 20.63 -38.01 -9.01
N GLU A 59 20.95 -38.11 -7.72
CA GLU A 59 21.77 -39.21 -7.23
C GLU A 59 21.01 -40.47 -7.59
N ALA A 60 21.59 -41.28 -8.49
CA ALA A 60 20.92 -42.40 -9.12
C ALA A 60 20.22 -43.23 -8.03
N ARG A 61 18.91 -43.38 -8.17
CA ARG A 61 18.06 -43.87 -7.08
C ARG A 61 18.59 -45.22 -6.63
N LYS A 62 18.47 -45.54 -5.34
CA LYS A 62 19.06 -46.78 -4.80
C LYS A 62 18.46 -48.01 -5.48
N SER A 63 17.20 -47.91 -5.89
CA SER A 63 16.54 -48.84 -6.81
C SER A 63 17.17 -48.93 -8.21
N GLN A 64 17.49 -47.79 -8.85
CA GLN A 64 18.19 -47.76 -10.15
C GLN A 64 19.60 -48.36 -10.06
N HIS A 65 20.34 -48.05 -8.99
CA HIS A 65 21.67 -48.62 -8.76
C HIS A 65 21.59 -50.13 -8.49
N GLN A 66 20.57 -50.61 -7.78
CA GLN A 66 20.29 -52.05 -7.61
C GLN A 66 20.00 -52.71 -8.97
N VAL A 67 19.16 -52.10 -9.83
CA VAL A 67 18.86 -52.62 -11.18
C VAL A 67 20.14 -52.74 -12.01
N GLU A 68 20.99 -51.70 -12.04
CA GLU A 68 22.28 -51.74 -12.72
C GLU A 68 23.22 -52.84 -12.18
N GLN A 69 23.24 -53.03 -10.85
CA GLN A 69 24.07 -54.04 -10.20
C GLN A 69 23.59 -55.45 -10.55
N SER A 70 22.29 -55.67 -10.50
CA SER A 70 21.63 -56.92 -10.89
C SER A 70 21.84 -57.25 -12.37
N GLU A 71 21.72 -56.28 -13.28
CA GLU A 71 22.00 -56.45 -14.71
C GLU A 71 23.46 -56.89 -14.93
N LYS A 72 24.42 -56.18 -14.35
CA LYS A 72 25.86 -56.51 -14.43
C LYS A 72 26.15 -57.90 -13.85
N ARG A 73 25.45 -58.31 -12.79
CA ARG A 73 25.53 -59.66 -12.21
C ARG A 73 25.01 -60.72 -13.17
N MET A 74 23.85 -60.52 -13.79
CA MET A 74 23.24 -61.49 -14.70
C MET A 74 23.99 -61.62 -16.03
N ILE A 75 24.52 -60.52 -16.59
CA ILE A 75 25.39 -60.57 -17.79
C ILE A 75 26.62 -61.46 -17.52
N LYS A 76 27.26 -61.29 -16.35
CA LYS A 76 28.38 -62.17 -15.96
C LYS A 76 27.93 -63.62 -15.76
N LEU A 77 26.79 -63.84 -15.14
CA LEU A 77 26.29 -65.20 -14.91
C LEU A 77 25.96 -65.94 -16.23
N GLN A 78 25.54 -65.19 -17.26
CA GLN A 78 25.38 -65.71 -18.62
C GLN A 78 26.72 -66.06 -19.28
N SER A 79 27.76 -65.21 -19.18
CA SER A 79 29.08 -65.51 -19.75
C SER A 79 29.71 -66.73 -19.09
N ASP A 80 29.79 -66.74 -17.76
CA ASP A 80 30.42 -67.79 -16.96
C ASP A 80 29.73 -69.15 -17.21
N GLY A 81 28.40 -69.16 -17.37
CA GLY A 81 27.64 -70.36 -17.72
C GLY A 81 27.80 -70.82 -19.18
N THR A 82 27.89 -69.87 -20.13
CA THR A 82 28.10 -70.20 -21.55
C THR A 82 29.47 -70.85 -21.75
N GLU A 83 30.52 -70.33 -21.11
CA GLU A 83 31.85 -70.96 -21.11
C GLU A 83 31.81 -72.41 -20.60
N LEU A 84 31.05 -72.68 -19.51
CA LEU A 84 30.92 -74.02 -18.93
C LEU A 84 30.31 -75.06 -19.89
N VAL A 85 29.42 -74.64 -20.79
CA VAL A 85 28.84 -75.47 -21.86
C VAL A 85 29.79 -75.58 -23.06
N THR A 86 30.31 -74.46 -23.56
CA THR A 86 31.24 -74.42 -24.71
C THR A 86 32.52 -75.25 -24.47
N ASN A 87 32.96 -75.37 -23.22
CA ASN A 87 34.09 -76.23 -22.84
C ASN A 87 33.91 -77.72 -23.25
N ILE A 88 32.67 -78.24 -23.37
CA ILE A 88 32.44 -79.60 -23.89
C ILE A 88 32.68 -79.64 -25.41
N GLN A 89 32.17 -78.65 -26.14
CA GLN A 89 32.33 -78.55 -27.59
C GLN A 89 33.81 -78.45 -27.98
N VAL A 90 34.57 -77.56 -27.32
CA VAL A 90 36.03 -77.43 -27.53
C VAL A 90 36.77 -78.74 -27.24
N ALA A 91 36.36 -79.49 -26.20
CA ALA A 91 36.94 -80.80 -25.89
C ALA A 91 36.54 -81.89 -26.89
N ALA A 92 35.38 -81.80 -27.54
CA ALA A 92 34.94 -82.68 -28.61
C ALA A 92 35.67 -82.38 -29.93
N ASP A 93 35.76 -81.10 -30.32
CA ASP A 93 36.46 -80.64 -31.53
C ASP A 93 37.96 -80.99 -31.49
N SER A 94 38.59 -80.84 -30.33
CA SER A 94 39.98 -81.26 -30.09
C SER A 94 40.18 -82.77 -30.33
N ARG A 95 39.27 -83.61 -29.82
CA ARG A 95 39.27 -85.06 -30.05
C ARG A 95 38.99 -85.42 -31.51
N GLU A 96 38.08 -84.71 -32.18
CA GLU A 96 37.77 -84.91 -33.59
C GLU A 96 38.96 -84.54 -34.50
N SER A 97 39.64 -83.42 -34.22
CA SER A 97 40.86 -83.03 -34.91
C SER A 97 41.96 -84.08 -34.76
N GLN A 98 42.17 -84.61 -33.55
CA GLN A 98 43.11 -85.69 -33.28
C GLN A 98 42.72 -86.99 -34.03
N ARG A 99 41.44 -87.35 -34.03
CA ARG A 99 40.93 -88.54 -34.74
C ARG A 99 41.18 -88.47 -36.25
N ARG A 100 41.06 -87.28 -36.86
CA ARG A 100 41.31 -87.07 -38.30
C ARG A 100 42.77 -87.34 -38.66
N THR A 101 43.73 -86.81 -37.91
CA THR A 101 45.16 -87.05 -38.19
C THR A 101 45.49 -88.55 -38.07
N GLU A 102 44.98 -89.25 -37.05
CA GLU A 102 45.16 -90.70 -36.89
C GLU A 102 44.56 -91.53 -38.05
N VAL A 103 43.42 -91.09 -38.60
CA VAL A 103 42.79 -91.74 -39.77
C VAL A 103 43.57 -91.48 -41.06
N GLU A 104 44.07 -90.27 -41.25
CA GLU A 104 44.92 -89.90 -42.40
C GLU A 104 46.25 -90.67 -42.38
N GLU A 105 46.89 -90.81 -41.22
CA GLU A 105 48.11 -91.62 -41.05
C GLU A 105 47.84 -93.12 -41.30
N ALA A 106 46.74 -93.66 -40.78
CA ALA A 106 46.36 -95.05 -41.02
C ALA A 106 46.07 -95.31 -42.51
N HIS A 107 45.41 -94.37 -43.20
CA HIS A 107 45.17 -94.44 -44.64
C HIS A 107 46.48 -94.43 -45.43
N ARG A 108 47.42 -93.53 -45.09
CA ARG A 108 48.77 -93.46 -45.69
C ARG A 108 49.50 -94.80 -45.60
N LEU A 109 49.53 -95.39 -44.39
CA LEU A 109 50.18 -96.69 -44.14
C LEU A 109 49.49 -97.86 -44.86
N ARG A 110 48.15 -97.81 -45.02
CA ARG A 110 47.41 -98.83 -45.79
C ARG A 110 47.76 -98.76 -47.27
N VAL A 111 47.83 -97.57 -47.87
CA VAL A 111 48.21 -97.39 -49.29
C VAL A 111 49.63 -97.90 -49.54
N GLU A 112 50.59 -97.53 -48.68
CA GLU A 112 51.98 -97.99 -48.78
C GLU A 112 52.09 -99.53 -48.73
N LYS A 113 51.38 -100.19 -47.81
CA LYS A 113 51.29 -101.66 -47.75
C LYS A 113 50.72 -102.26 -49.03
N LEU A 114 49.63 -101.69 -49.56
CA LEU A 114 48.97 -102.18 -50.78
C LEU A 114 49.88 -102.08 -51.99
N GLU A 115 50.61 -100.97 -52.14
CA GLU A 115 51.62 -100.83 -53.20
C GLU A 115 52.76 -101.84 -53.07
N ASN A 116 53.28 -102.04 -51.86
CA ASN A 116 54.42 -102.92 -51.63
C ASN A 116 54.05 -104.39 -51.86
N GLU A 117 52.83 -104.80 -51.51
CA GLU A 117 52.32 -106.14 -51.84
C GLU A 117 51.79 -106.25 -53.28
N ALA A 118 51.52 -105.15 -53.99
CA ALA A 118 51.35 -105.19 -55.44
C ALA A 118 52.70 -105.48 -56.15
N LYS A 119 53.77 -104.79 -55.74
CA LYS A 119 55.16 -105.00 -56.23
C LYS A 119 55.63 -106.44 -55.95
N SER A 120 55.57 -106.89 -54.69
CA SER A 120 55.93 -108.26 -54.26
C SER A 120 55.17 -109.35 -55.04
N SER A 121 53.86 -109.18 -55.25
CA SER A 121 53.08 -110.15 -56.01
C SER A 121 53.41 -110.16 -57.50
N LEU A 122 53.71 -109.01 -58.11
CA LEU A 122 54.09 -108.94 -59.52
C LEU A 122 55.40 -109.70 -59.76
N GLU A 123 56.42 -109.45 -58.94
CA GLU A 123 57.71 -110.16 -58.99
C GLU A 123 57.54 -111.68 -58.85
N LYS A 124 56.74 -112.14 -57.85
CA LYS A 124 56.41 -113.56 -57.65
C LYS A 124 55.66 -114.16 -58.86
N PHE A 125 54.71 -113.43 -59.44
CA PHE A 125 53.92 -113.87 -60.58
C PHE A 125 54.74 -113.97 -61.87
N GLU A 126 55.64 -113.02 -62.12
CA GLU A 126 56.60 -113.07 -63.22
C GLU A 126 57.56 -114.26 -63.05
N GLU A 127 58.04 -114.54 -61.83
CA GLU A 127 58.94 -115.67 -61.60
C GLU A 127 58.24 -117.03 -61.81
N ILE A 128 56.97 -117.17 -61.39
CA ILE A 128 56.10 -118.31 -61.70
C ILE A 128 55.94 -118.43 -63.23
N THR A 129 55.55 -117.35 -63.90
CA THR A 129 55.34 -117.32 -65.36
C THR A 129 56.61 -117.76 -66.12
N ARG A 130 57.78 -117.32 -65.65
CA ARG A 130 59.09 -117.75 -66.18
C ARG A 130 59.38 -119.23 -65.93
N LYS A 131 59.03 -119.77 -64.75
CA LYS A 131 59.25 -121.19 -64.42
C LYS A 131 58.32 -122.13 -65.20
N TRP A 132 57.14 -121.70 -65.62
CA TRP A 132 56.27 -122.47 -66.52
C TRP A 132 56.91 -122.76 -67.89
N THR A 133 57.69 -121.83 -68.45
CA THR A 133 58.39 -122.08 -69.73
C THR A 133 59.48 -123.15 -69.59
N VAL A 134 60.17 -123.18 -68.44
CA VAL A 134 61.18 -124.19 -68.10
C VAL A 134 60.53 -125.55 -67.83
N ALA A 135 59.41 -125.60 -67.12
CA ALA A 135 58.68 -126.85 -66.84
C ALA A 135 58.23 -127.54 -68.14
N LYS A 136 57.83 -126.77 -69.17
CA LYS A 136 57.42 -127.29 -70.48
C LYS A 136 58.55 -128.00 -71.26
N MET A 137 59.82 -127.78 -70.89
CA MET A 137 60.98 -128.39 -71.57
C MET A 137 61.45 -129.72 -70.95
N LYS A 138 60.70 -130.29 -69.98
CA LYS A 138 61.10 -131.52 -69.29
C LYS A 138 60.44 -132.77 -69.86
N GLU A 139 61.26 -133.64 -70.44
CA GLU A 139 60.84 -134.91 -71.05
C GLU A 139 60.67 -136.05 -70.03
N ILE A 140 61.35 -135.99 -68.88
CA ILE A 140 61.29 -137.00 -67.82
C ILE A 140 60.04 -136.79 -66.96
N PRO A 141 59.11 -137.76 -66.83
CA PRO A 141 57.86 -137.58 -66.09
C PRO A 141 58.03 -137.29 -64.58
N GLN A 142 59.12 -137.75 -63.97
CA GLN A 142 59.45 -137.46 -62.56
C GLN A 142 59.88 -135.99 -62.41
N ASP A 143 60.89 -135.53 -63.16
CA ASP A 143 61.34 -134.15 -63.17
C ASP A 143 60.22 -133.15 -63.51
N LEU A 144 59.31 -133.53 -64.42
CA LEU A 144 58.13 -132.75 -64.76
C LEU A 144 57.15 -132.67 -63.57
N ARG A 145 56.84 -133.81 -62.92
CA ARG A 145 55.99 -133.85 -61.72
C ARG A 145 56.54 -132.96 -60.60
N ASP A 146 57.84 -133.02 -60.34
CA ASP A 146 58.46 -132.23 -59.27
C ASP A 146 58.49 -130.73 -59.61
N SER A 147 58.61 -130.39 -60.90
CA SER A 147 58.50 -129.00 -61.36
C SER A 147 57.06 -128.47 -61.26
N LEU A 148 56.06 -129.28 -61.60
CA LEU A 148 54.64 -128.93 -61.45
C LEU A 148 54.26 -128.82 -59.97
N SER A 149 54.80 -129.69 -59.11
CA SER A 149 54.68 -129.59 -57.64
C SER A 149 55.27 -128.29 -57.12
N SER A 150 56.47 -127.92 -57.57
CA SER A 150 57.11 -126.64 -57.22
C SER A 150 56.32 -125.42 -57.74
N GLN A 151 55.74 -125.48 -58.94
CA GLN A 151 54.84 -124.42 -59.43
C GLN A 151 53.55 -124.34 -58.60
N GLN A 152 52.94 -125.47 -58.26
CA GLN A 152 51.76 -125.50 -57.40
C GLN A 152 52.05 -124.91 -56.01
N GLN A 153 53.24 -125.18 -55.44
CA GLN A 153 53.70 -124.58 -54.19
C GLN A 153 53.88 -123.05 -54.29
N LEU A 154 54.51 -122.55 -55.36
CA LEU A 154 54.70 -121.10 -55.54
C LEU A 154 53.38 -120.36 -55.78
N CYS A 155 52.46 -120.95 -56.57
CA CYS A 155 51.10 -120.42 -56.71
C CYS A 155 50.33 -120.45 -55.38
N ALA A 156 50.48 -121.51 -54.58
CA ALA A 156 49.86 -121.60 -53.26
C ALA A 156 50.39 -120.53 -52.30
N LEU A 157 51.71 -120.29 -52.27
CA LEU A 157 52.32 -119.23 -51.46
C LEU A 157 51.85 -117.83 -51.87
N LEU A 158 51.74 -117.55 -53.17
CA LEU A 158 51.21 -116.28 -53.68
C LEU A 158 49.74 -116.06 -53.27
N ILE A 159 48.92 -117.12 -53.34
CA ILE A 159 47.53 -117.11 -52.86
C ILE A 159 47.46 -116.97 -51.33
N GLU A 160 48.37 -117.61 -50.59
CA GLU A 160 48.48 -117.49 -49.14
C GLU A 160 48.83 -116.07 -48.70
N ASP A 161 49.77 -115.41 -49.38
CA ASP A 161 50.15 -114.02 -49.12
C ASP A 161 49.02 -113.03 -49.46
N LYS A 162 48.29 -113.23 -50.56
CA LYS A 162 47.06 -112.47 -50.84
C LYS A 162 45.98 -112.73 -49.79
N ASN A 163 45.82 -113.96 -49.32
CA ASN A 163 44.89 -114.28 -48.25
C ASN A 163 45.29 -113.64 -46.91
N LYS A 164 46.59 -113.57 -46.57
CA LYS A 164 47.08 -112.82 -45.39
C LYS A 164 46.70 -111.35 -45.47
N LEU A 165 46.97 -110.69 -46.60
CA LEU A 165 46.59 -109.29 -46.83
C LEU A 165 45.07 -109.09 -46.71
N ILE A 166 44.26 -109.99 -47.28
CA ILE A 166 42.79 -109.94 -47.16
C ILE A 166 42.35 -110.05 -45.70
N HIS A 167 42.96 -110.95 -44.90
CA HIS A 167 42.67 -111.06 -43.47
C HIS A 167 43.13 -109.83 -42.68
N GLU A 168 44.27 -109.22 -43.02
CA GLU A 168 44.71 -107.94 -42.42
C GLU A 168 43.71 -106.82 -42.71
N LEU A 169 43.29 -106.64 -43.97
CA LEU A 169 42.33 -105.61 -44.38
C LEU A 169 40.94 -105.83 -43.75
N GLN A 170 40.47 -107.08 -43.68
CA GLN A 170 39.21 -107.42 -43.00
C GLN A 170 39.28 -107.18 -41.48
N LYS A 171 40.45 -107.39 -40.86
CA LYS A 171 40.69 -107.07 -39.45
C LYS A 171 40.77 -105.56 -39.24
N GLU A 172 41.43 -104.83 -40.13
CA GLU A 172 41.53 -103.37 -40.07
C GLU A 172 40.16 -102.70 -40.23
N MET A 173 39.34 -103.19 -41.15
CA MET A 173 37.94 -102.78 -41.33
C MET A 173 37.13 -102.96 -40.04
N LYS A 174 37.14 -104.17 -39.45
CA LYS A 174 36.47 -104.44 -38.15
C LYS A 174 36.98 -103.53 -37.02
N LEU A 175 38.29 -103.28 -36.98
CA LEU A 175 38.90 -102.34 -36.02
C LEU A 175 38.55 -100.86 -36.31
N SER A 176 38.12 -100.53 -37.53
CA SER A 176 37.55 -99.23 -37.89
C SER A 176 36.10 -99.12 -37.41
N ASP A 177 35.30 -100.17 -37.65
CA ASP A 177 33.90 -100.25 -37.20
C ASP A 177 33.82 -100.21 -35.66
N ASP A 178 34.67 -100.97 -34.96
CA ASP A 178 34.82 -100.96 -33.51
C ASP A 178 35.22 -99.58 -32.95
N ARG A 179 35.99 -98.79 -33.71
CA ARG A 179 36.34 -97.41 -33.33
C ARG A 179 35.17 -96.47 -33.53
N TYR A 180 34.51 -96.53 -34.70
CA TYR A 180 33.32 -95.73 -35.00
C TYR A 180 32.20 -95.95 -33.96
N VAL A 181 31.91 -97.19 -33.56
CA VAL A 181 30.91 -97.49 -32.53
C VAL A 181 31.32 -96.98 -31.13
N LYS A 182 32.62 -97.00 -30.78
CA LYS A 182 33.11 -96.43 -29.52
C LYS A 182 33.01 -94.90 -29.50
N ASP A 183 33.30 -94.26 -30.62
CA ASP A 183 33.28 -92.81 -30.70
C ASP A 183 31.85 -92.26 -30.83
N LEU A 184 30.93 -92.97 -31.48
CA LEU A 184 29.49 -92.65 -31.43
C LEU A 184 28.96 -92.69 -29.99
N LYS A 185 29.42 -93.65 -29.18
CA LYS A 185 29.06 -93.72 -27.75
C LYS A 185 29.58 -92.53 -26.97
N LYS A 186 30.87 -92.19 -27.13
CA LYS A 186 31.44 -90.96 -26.54
C LYS A 186 30.68 -89.71 -26.99
N GLN A 187 30.35 -89.58 -28.27
CA GLN A 187 29.58 -88.45 -28.79
C GLN A 187 28.17 -88.38 -28.18
N GLY A 188 27.55 -89.52 -27.86
CA GLY A 188 26.34 -89.58 -27.04
C GLY A 188 26.60 -89.08 -25.62
N GLU A 189 27.59 -89.66 -24.92
CA GLU A 189 28.00 -89.27 -23.56
C GLU A 189 28.35 -87.77 -23.45
N ASP A 190 28.99 -87.20 -24.48
CA ASP A 190 29.34 -85.78 -24.61
C ASP A 190 28.09 -84.89 -24.81
N VAL A 191 27.10 -85.35 -25.59
CA VAL A 191 25.84 -84.64 -25.81
C VAL A 191 24.93 -84.71 -24.59
N ASP A 192 24.83 -85.87 -23.94
CA ASP A 192 24.08 -86.05 -22.70
C ASP A 192 24.64 -85.15 -21.58
N LEU A 193 25.98 -85.08 -21.44
CA LEU A 193 26.65 -84.16 -20.51
C LEU A 193 26.45 -82.68 -20.89
N MET A 194 26.34 -82.36 -22.18
CA MET A 194 26.03 -81.00 -22.64
C MET A 194 24.60 -80.60 -22.29
N ILE A 195 23.64 -81.52 -22.44
CA ILE A 195 22.24 -81.33 -22.04
C ILE A 195 22.15 -81.16 -20.51
N GLU A 196 22.80 -82.02 -19.73
CA GLU A 196 22.85 -81.92 -18.26
C GLU A 196 23.36 -80.53 -17.81
N ARG A 197 24.49 -80.06 -18.36
CA ARG A 197 25.02 -78.73 -18.04
C ARG A 197 24.13 -77.59 -18.52
N MET A 198 23.51 -77.69 -19.69
CA MET A 198 22.59 -76.67 -20.19
C MET A 198 21.32 -76.59 -19.33
N GLU A 199 20.77 -77.74 -18.92
CA GLU A 199 19.64 -77.76 -17.99
C GLU A 199 19.98 -77.16 -16.64
N ASP A 200 21.13 -77.51 -16.06
CA ASP A 200 21.54 -77.00 -14.74
C ASP A 200 21.94 -75.52 -14.80
N GLN A 201 22.55 -75.06 -15.89
CA GLN A 201 22.73 -73.64 -16.17
C GLN A 201 21.37 -72.93 -16.24
N VAL A 202 20.37 -73.49 -16.93
CA VAL A 202 19.03 -72.90 -17.03
C VAL A 202 18.32 -72.87 -15.67
N LYS A 203 18.37 -73.96 -14.87
CA LYS A 203 17.84 -74.01 -13.50
C LYS A 203 18.49 -72.93 -12.62
N PHE A 204 19.81 -72.80 -12.67
CA PHE A 204 20.59 -71.85 -11.89
C PHE A 204 20.37 -70.39 -12.33
N LEU A 205 20.29 -70.12 -13.64
CA LEU A 205 19.94 -68.81 -14.18
C LEU A 205 18.51 -68.42 -13.79
N MET A 206 17.52 -69.31 -13.89
CA MET A 206 16.15 -69.03 -13.47
C MET A 206 16.05 -68.70 -11.98
N GLY A 207 16.77 -69.44 -11.12
CA GLY A 207 16.86 -69.13 -9.70
C GLY A 207 17.48 -67.75 -9.46
N SER A 208 18.62 -67.47 -10.10
CA SER A 208 19.33 -66.19 -9.96
C SER A 208 18.52 -65.00 -10.50
N TYR A 209 17.82 -65.16 -11.63
CA TYR A 209 16.89 -64.13 -12.13
C TYR A 209 15.78 -63.83 -11.13
N ARG A 210 15.25 -64.85 -10.42
CA ARG A 210 14.26 -64.66 -9.37
C ARG A 210 14.86 -63.91 -8.18
N ASP A 211 16.01 -64.34 -7.68
CA ASP A 211 16.68 -63.70 -6.55
C ASP A 211 17.05 -62.22 -6.85
N GLU A 212 17.44 -61.90 -8.07
CA GLU A 212 17.71 -60.51 -8.50
C GLU A 212 16.41 -59.69 -8.68
N LEU A 213 15.34 -60.28 -9.23
CA LEU A 213 14.03 -59.61 -9.31
C LEU A 213 13.45 -59.33 -7.92
N ASP A 214 13.53 -60.28 -7.00
CA ASP A 214 13.09 -60.14 -5.61
C ASP A 214 13.93 -59.04 -4.90
N GLN A 215 15.24 -58.94 -5.15
CA GLN A 215 16.09 -57.84 -4.66
C GLN A 215 15.67 -56.47 -5.23
N ILE A 216 15.43 -56.39 -6.54
CA ILE A 216 14.96 -55.17 -7.22
C ILE A 216 13.62 -54.72 -6.64
N GLU A 217 12.63 -55.61 -6.51
CA GLU A 217 11.32 -55.30 -5.94
C GLU A 217 11.44 -54.82 -4.49
N ASN A 218 12.25 -55.51 -3.66
CA ASN A 218 12.52 -55.07 -2.29
C ASN A 218 13.15 -53.66 -2.21
N SER A 219 14.01 -53.29 -3.16
CA SER A 219 14.60 -51.95 -3.22
C SER A 219 13.57 -50.86 -3.55
N PHE A 220 12.69 -51.10 -4.54
CA PHE A 220 11.59 -50.20 -4.89
C PHE A 220 10.53 -50.13 -3.78
N GLU A 221 10.20 -51.25 -3.14
CA GLU A 221 9.36 -51.29 -1.94
C GLU A 221 9.94 -50.43 -0.81
N HIS A 222 11.26 -50.50 -0.57
CA HIS A 222 11.92 -49.73 0.47
C HIS A 222 11.89 -48.22 0.18
N GLU A 223 12.20 -47.80 -1.05
CA GLU A 223 12.05 -46.40 -1.48
C GLU A 223 10.60 -45.92 -1.37
N ARG A 224 9.63 -46.73 -1.80
CA ARG A 224 8.20 -46.44 -1.66
C ARG A 224 7.79 -46.29 -0.20
N LYS A 225 8.31 -47.13 0.72
CA LYS A 225 8.08 -47.03 2.17
C LYS A 225 8.70 -45.75 2.75
N ILE A 226 9.88 -45.33 2.29
CA ILE A 226 10.51 -44.05 2.66
C ILE A 226 9.67 -42.86 2.16
N LEU A 227 9.25 -42.86 0.89
CA LEU A 227 8.44 -41.78 0.31
C LEU A 227 7.07 -41.65 0.99
N LEU A 228 6.40 -42.77 1.25
CA LEU A 228 5.10 -42.77 1.94
C LEU A 228 5.24 -42.32 3.40
N THR A 229 6.27 -42.75 4.12
CA THR A 229 6.50 -42.28 5.51
C THR A 229 6.94 -40.82 5.58
N GLY A 230 7.71 -40.33 4.60
CA GLY A 230 8.06 -38.92 4.47
C GLY A 230 6.84 -38.04 4.18
N ASN A 231 5.99 -38.43 3.23
CA ASN A 231 4.75 -37.71 2.91
C ASN A 231 3.75 -37.77 4.07
N ARG A 232 3.64 -38.92 4.76
CA ARG A 232 2.84 -39.05 5.98
C ARG A 232 3.30 -38.10 7.08
N LYS A 233 4.61 -38.01 7.36
CA LYS A 233 5.17 -37.07 8.35
C LYS A 233 4.87 -35.61 7.99
N LYS A 234 4.97 -35.23 6.71
CA LYS A 234 4.59 -33.89 6.24
C LYS A 234 3.11 -33.60 6.45
N TRP A 235 2.24 -34.58 6.18
CA TRP A 235 0.80 -34.45 6.45
C TRP A 235 0.48 -34.36 7.95
N GLU A 236 1.11 -35.21 8.77
CA GLU A 236 0.99 -35.16 10.24
C GLU A 236 1.48 -33.81 10.80
N GLN A 237 2.56 -33.24 10.23
CA GLN A 237 3.01 -31.88 10.55
C GLN A 237 1.98 -30.82 10.17
N TYR A 238 1.47 -30.79 8.94
CA TYR A 238 0.46 -29.80 8.53
C TYR A 238 -0.85 -29.93 9.33
N MET A 239 -1.26 -31.15 9.68
CA MET A 239 -2.41 -31.37 10.55
C MET A 239 -2.15 -30.85 11.97
N LYS A 240 -0.93 -31.00 12.50
CA LYS A 240 -0.56 -30.40 13.78
C LYS A 240 -0.50 -28.87 13.71
N GLU A 241 0.15 -28.28 12.71
CA GLU A 241 0.20 -26.83 12.52
C GLU A 241 -1.20 -26.23 12.37
N ARG A 242 -2.15 -26.97 11.77
CA ARG A 242 -3.56 -26.61 11.72
C ARG A 242 -4.20 -26.67 13.12
N GLN A 243 -3.99 -27.74 13.88
CA GLN A 243 -4.50 -27.88 15.25
C GLN A 243 -3.95 -26.79 16.18
N ASP A 244 -2.65 -26.48 16.10
CA ASP A 244 -2.00 -25.42 16.87
C ASP A 244 -2.61 -24.04 16.52
N LYS A 245 -2.90 -23.78 15.23
CA LYS A 245 -3.63 -22.57 14.77
C LYS A 245 -5.09 -22.54 15.19
N GLU A 246 -5.81 -23.67 15.17
CA GLU A 246 -7.20 -23.77 15.65
C GLU A 246 -7.27 -23.54 17.16
N LEU A 247 -6.30 -24.06 17.93
CA LEU A 247 -6.16 -23.82 19.38
C LEU A 247 -5.88 -22.35 19.70
N GLU A 248 -4.92 -21.71 19.03
CA GLU A 248 -4.63 -20.29 19.23
C GLU A 248 -5.85 -19.41 18.88
N ASN A 249 -6.58 -19.72 17.81
CA ASN A 249 -7.85 -19.05 17.49
C ASN A 249 -8.92 -19.20 18.58
N VAL A 250 -8.98 -20.35 19.26
CA VAL A 250 -9.87 -20.57 20.40
C VAL A 250 -9.38 -19.79 21.63
N MET A 251 -8.08 -19.79 21.92
CA MET A 251 -7.49 -19.02 23.02
C MET A 251 -7.69 -17.49 22.83
N GLN A 252 -7.58 -16.98 21.62
CA GLN A 252 -7.88 -15.57 21.28
C GLN A 252 -9.38 -15.24 21.31
N ARG A 253 -10.27 -16.23 21.24
CA ARG A 253 -11.70 -16.03 21.52
C ARG A 253 -11.96 -16.03 23.02
N MET A 254 -11.35 -16.94 23.77
CA MET A 254 -11.44 -17.04 25.22
C MET A 254 -10.97 -15.75 25.91
N LYS A 255 -9.76 -15.26 25.58
CA LYS A 255 -9.24 -13.97 26.10
C LYS A 255 -10.19 -12.80 25.88
N ARG A 256 -10.79 -12.69 24.69
CA ARG A 256 -11.78 -11.63 24.41
C ARG A 256 -13.08 -11.79 25.18
N VAL A 257 -13.52 -13.02 25.48
CA VAL A 257 -14.66 -13.25 26.38
C VAL A 257 -14.30 -12.85 27.80
N GLU A 258 -13.12 -13.20 28.30
CA GLU A 258 -12.61 -12.77 29.62
C GLU A 258 -12.50 -11.23 29.72
N GLU A 259 -11.99 -10.56 28.68
CA GLU A 259 -11.94 -9.10 28.56
C GLU A 259 -13.35 -8.47 28.61
N TYR A 260 -14.33 -9.03 27.88
CA TYR A 260 -15.72 -8.56 27.93
C TYR A 260 -16.42 -8.86 29.27
N GLU A 261 -16.11 -9.97 29.93
CA GLU A 261 -16.62 -10.29 31.26
C GLU A 261 -16.09 -9.30 32.31
N VAL A 262 -14.80 -8.95 32.24
CA VAL A 262 -14.20 -7.90 33.09
C VAL A 262 -14.84 -6.53 32.82
N LEU A 263 -14.98 -6.13 31.56
CA LEU A 263 -15.60 -4.85 31.20
C LEU A 263 -17.08 -4.77 31.63
N LEU A 264 -17.84 -5.85 31.46
CA LEU A 264 -19.22 -5.94 31.92
C LEU A 264 -19.31 -5.90 33.46
N GLN A 265 -18.31 -6.44 34.15
CA GLN A 265 -18.24 -6.36 35.62
C GLN A 265 -17.84 -4.95 36.10
N GLN A 266 -16.99 -4.23 35.36
CA GLN A 266 -16.66 -2.82 35.61
C GLN A 266 -17.88 -1.92 35.44
N LEU A 267 -18.60 -2.04 34.32
CA LEU A 267 -19.85 -1.31 34.09
C LEU A 267 -20.89 -1.56 35.20
N ARG A 268 -21.04 -2.82 35.67
CA ARG A 268 -21.93 -3.13 36.81
C ARG A 268 -21.51 -2.46 38.11
N THR A 269 -20.21 -2.24 38.35
CA THR A 269 -19.74 -1.48 39.52
C THR A 269 -19.94 0.02 39.34
N GLU A 270 -19.70 0.55 38.13
CA GLU A 270 -19.94 1.96 37.80
C GLU A 270 -21.44 2.32 37.93
N ASP A 271 -22.33 1.54 37.31
CA ASP A 271 -23.80 1.67 37.45
C ASP A 271 -24.25 1.66 38.92
N ALA A 272 -23.64 0.80 39.75
CA ALA A 272 -23.96 0.68 41.17
C ALA A 272 -23.41 1.86 42.00
N GLU A 273 -22.24 2.39 41.65
CA GLU A 273 -21.65 3.58 42.28
C GLU A 273 -22.42 4.85 41.89
N GLU A 274 -22.83 5.00 40.62
CA GLU A 274 -23.72 6.07 40.18
C GLU A 274 -25.09 6.00 40.88
N TYR A 275 -25.71 4.82 40.94
CA TYR A 275 -26.96 4.63 41.69
C TYR A 275 -26.80 5.01 43.16
N ASN A 276 -25.74 4.57 43.83
CA ASN A 276 -25.46 4.93 45.23
C ASN A 276 -25.22 6.43 45.39
N MET A 277 -24.50 7.08 44.48
CA MET A 277 -24.27 8.52 44.48
C MET A 277 -25.56 9.33 44.25
N ILE A 278 -26.44 8.90 43.34
CA ILE A 278 -27.76 9.51 43.11
C ILE A 278 -28.64 9.33 44.35
N LYS A 279 -28.65 8.13 44.93
CA LYS A 279 -29.37 7.84 46.16
C LYS A 279 -28.91 8.73 47.32
N ILE A 280 -27.60 8.85 47.55
CA ILE A 280 -27.04 9.71 48.61
C ILE A 280 -27.45 11.17 48.41
N LYS A 281 -27.47 11.69 47.18
CA LYS A 281 -27.97 13.04 46.88
C LYS A 281 -29.44 13.19 47.27
N LEU A 282 -30.31 12.28 46.82
CA LEU A 282 -31.74 12.30 47.15
C LEU A 282 -32.03 12.13 48.65
N ASP A 283 -31.33 11.22 49.33
CA ASP A 283 -31.43 11.01 50.79
C ASP A 283 -30.97 12.28 51.55
N THR A 284 -30.02 13.04 51.01
CA THR A 284 -29.55 14.32 51.57
C THR A 284 -30.55 15.45 51.32
N ASP A 285 -31.11 15.56 50.11
CA ASP A 285 -32.13 16.55 49.78
C ASP A 285 -33.40 16.35 50.63
N VAL A 286 -33.80 15.09 50.87
CA VAL A 286 -34.88 14.75 51.81
C VAL A 286 -34.56 15.22 53.23
N GLN A 287 -33.35 14.98 53.75
CA GLN A 287 -32.94 15.46 55.08
C GLN A 287 -32.96 16.99 55.17
N ILE A 288 -32.54 17.70 54.12
CA ILE A 288 -32.59 19.18 54.05
C ILE A 288 -34.04 19.67 54.07
N LEU A 289 -34.94 19.04 53.29
CA LEU A 289 -36.37 19.37 53.26
C LEU A 289 -37.05 19.07 54.60
N GLU A 290 -36.70 17.96 55.27
CA GLU A 290 -37.18 17.66 56.62
C GLU A 290 -36.67 18.69 57.65
N GLN A 291 -35.41 19.11 57.57
CA GLN A 291 -34.86 20.14 58.44
C GLN A 291 -35.56 21.49 58.22
N GLN A 292 -35.78 21.90 56.96
CA GLN A 292 -36.54 23.10 56.62
C GLN A 292 -37.99 23.01 57.14
N LEU A 293 -38.65 21.85 57.01
CA LEU A 293 -39.99 21.62 57.54
C LEU A 293 -40.03 21.71 59.08
N GLN A 294 -39.00 21.21 59.78
CA GLN A 294 -38.87 21.34 61.24
C GLN A 294 -38.62 22.79 61.67
N GLN A 295 -37.71 23.50 61.01
CA GLN A 295 -37.48 24.94 61.23
C GLN A 295 -38.77 25.75 61.00
N MET A 296 -39.48 25.48 59.91
CA MET A 296 -40.74 26.13 59.58
C MET A 296 -41.80 25.87 60.66
N LYS A 297 -41.97 24.61 61.11
CA LYS A 297 -42.86 24.26 62.23
C LYS A 297 -42.51 25.03 63.51
N ALA A 298 -41.23 25.09 63.87
CA ALA A 298 -40.77 25.85 65.04
C ALA A 298 -41.06 27.35 64.91
N THR A 299 -40.85 27.96 63.73
CA THR A 299 -41.21 29.37 63.51
C THR A 299 -42.71 29.60 63.54
N TYR A 300 -43.54 28.67 63.06
CA TYR A 300 -44.99 28.76 63.17
C TYR A 300 -45.47 28.67 64.62
N GLN A 301 -44.93 27.74 65.42
CA GLN A 301 -45.25 27.66 66.85
C GLN A 301 -44.85 28.96 67.58
N LEU A 302 -43.62 29.45 67.37
CA LEU A 302 -43.15 30.72 67.93
C LEU A 302 -44.03 31.90 67.49
N ASN A 303 -44.54 31.90 66.25
CA ASN A 303 -45.43 32.94 65.76
C ASN A 303 -46.88 32.79 66.28
N GLN A 304 -47.34 31.57 66.57
CA GLN A 304 -48.59 31.31 67.28
C GLN A 304 -48.51 31.82 68.72
N GLU A 305 -47.44 31.49 69.46
CA GLU A 305 -47.18 32.00 70.82
C GLU A 305 -47.07 33.53 70.85
N LYS A 306 -46.41 34.14 69.85
CA LYS A 306 -46.41 35.61 69.66
C LYS A 306 -47.81 36.16 69.35
N LEU A 307 -48.65 35.45 68.60
CA LEU A 307 -50.00 35.92 68.26
C LEU A 307 -50.92 35.86 69.49
N GLU A 308 -50.84 34.77 70.25
CA GLU A 308 -51.50 34.58 71.55
C GLU A 308 -51.11 35.71 72.53
N TYR A 309 -49.81 36.00 72.64
CA TYR A 309 -49.29 37.13 73.42
C TYR A 309 -49.80 38.49 72.90
N ASN A 310 -49.75 38.73 71.58
CA ASN A 310 -50.24 39.98 70.99
C ASN A 310 -51.75 40.16 71.19
N PHE A 311 -52.55 39.09 71.17
CA PHE A 311 -53.98 39.12 71.47
C PHE A 311 -54.25 39.51 72.93
N GLN A 312 -53.51 38.92 73.88
CA GLN A 312 -53.57 39.29 75.30
C GLN A 312 -53.12 40.74 75.53
N VAL A 313 -52.08 41.21 74.84
CA VAL A 313 -51.62 42.60 74.86
C VAL A 313 -52.65 43.55 74.22
N LEU A 314 -53.28 43.19 73.10
CA LEU A 314 -54.34 44.00 72.48
C LEU A 314 -55.55 44.17 73.39
N LYS A 315 -55.95 43.11 74.09
CA LYS A 315 -57.01 43.15 75.11
C LYS A 315 -56.70 44.12 76.25
N LYS A 316 -55.43 44.20 76.69
CA LYS A 316 -54.93 45.25 77.61
C LYS A 316 -54.87 46.64 76.97
N ARG A 317 -54.64 46.71 75.66
CA ARG A 317 -54.37 47.95 74.92
C ARG A 317 -55.61 48.82 74.71
N ASP A 318 -56.80 48.25 74.65
CA ASP A 318 -58.03 49.03 74.59
C ASP A 318 -58.40 49.64 75.95
N GLU A 319 -58.08 48.97 77.05
CA GLU A 319 -58.10 49.55 78.40
C GLU A 319 -57.14 50.77 78.47
N GLU A 320 -55.94 50.64 77.87
CA GLU A 320 -54.94 51.72 77.78
C GLU A 320 -55.20 52.79 76.69
N ASN A 321 -56.06 52.55 75.69
CA ASN A 321 -56.33 53.51 74.62
C ASN A 321 -57.00 54.78 75.18
N THR A 322 -57.84 54.62 76.21
CA THR A 322 -58.42 55.72 77.00
C THR A 322 -57.35 56.60 77.66
N ILE A 323 -56.25 55.98 78.13
CA ILE A 323 -55.09 56.67 78.74
C ILE A 323 -54.20 57.31 77.66
N THR A 324 -54.25 56.82 76.42
CA THR A 324 -53.29 57.13 75.35
C THR A 324 -53.40 58.55 74.79
N LYS A 325 -54.46 59.31 75.10
CA LYS A 325 -54.51 60.77 74.86
C LYS A 325 -53.39 61.52 75.61
N SER A 326 -52.97 61.03 76.78
CA SER A 326 -51.80 61.54 77.52
C SER A 326 -50.45 61.20 76.86
N GLN A 327 -50.39 60.16 76.03
CA GLN A 327 -49.13 59.65 75.46
C GLN A 327 -48.61 60.46 74.28
N GLN A 328 -49.34 61.46 73.77
CA GLN A 328 -48.82 62.31 72.68
C GLN A 328 -47.52 63.03 73.06
N LYS A 329 -47.31 63.33 74.35
CA LYS A 329 -46.03 63.85 74.88
C LYS A 329 -44.85 62.87 74.69
N ARG A 330 -45.09 61.56 74.65
CA ARG A 330 -44.08 60.52 74.35
C ARG A 330 -43.85 60.33 72.83
N LYS A 331 -44.65 60.97 71.96
CA LYS A 331 -44.57 60.79 70.51
C LYS A 331 -43.37 61.51 69.88
N ILE A 332 -42.82 62.53 70.54
CA ILE A 332 -41.60 63.23 70.11
C ILE A 332 -40.38 62.30 70.20
N THR A 333 -40.16 61.64 71.34
CA THR A 333 -39.06 60.67 71.52
C THR A 333 -39.11 59.55 70.48
N ARG A 334 -40.32 59.03 70.19
CA ARG A 334 -40.54 57.99 69.17
C ARG A 334 -40.12 58.42 67.75
N LEU A 335 -40.14 59.72 67.43
CA LEU A 335 -39.64 60.21 66.14
C LEU A 335 -38.11 60.19 66.08
N GLN A 336 -37.42 60.47 67.19
CA GLN A 336 -35.97 60.28 67.32
C GLN A 336 -35.57 58.82 67.06
N ASP A 337 -36.30 57.88 67.69
CA ASP A 337 -36.07 56.44 67.55
C ASP A 337 -36.39 55.95 66.13
N VAL A 338 -37.42 56.49 65.48
CA VAL A 338 -37.74 56.19 64.07
C VAL A 338 -36.64 56.71 63.14
N VAL A 339 -36.09 57.91 63.35
CA VAL A 339 -34.95 58.42 62.56
C VAL A 339 -33.72 57.53 62.73
N ASN A 340 -33.40 57.08 63.95
CA ASN A 340 -32.26 56.19 64.17
C ASN A 340 -32.50 54.78 63.60
N ASN A 341 -33.72 54.23 63.73
CA ASN A 341 -34.06 52.94 63.10
C ASN A 341 -34.06 53.04 61.56
N LEU A 342 -34.48 54.16 60.98
CA LEU A 342 -34.38 54.39 59.53
C LEU A 342 -32.92 54.53 59.10
N LYS A 343 -32.06 55.22 59.87
CA LYS A 343 -30.61 55.26 59.60
C LYS A 343 -29.97 53.87 59.66
N ILE A 344 -30.29 53.06 60.67
CA ILE A 344 -29.79 51.68 60.78
C ILE A 344 -30.32 50.80 59.63
N LYS A 345 -31.60 50.97 59.23
CA LYS A 345 -32.15 50.27 58.06
C LYS A 345 -31.51 50.72 56.75
N CYS A 346 -31.24 52.01 56.55
CA CYS A 346 -30.49 52.51 55.40
C CYS A 346 -29.06 51.97 55.39
N ALA A 347 -28.34 52.00 56.52
CA ALA A 347 -26.98 51.44 56.61
C ALA A 347 -26.96 49.92 56.36
N ASN A 348 -27.94 49.17 56.88
CA ASN A 348 -28.07 47.74 56.62
C ASN A 348 -28.48 47.45 55.17
N GLN A 349 -29.37 48.25 54.56
CA GLN A 349 -29.74 48.12 53.15
C GLN A 349 -28.58 48.51 52.22
N GLU A 350 -27.82 49.54 52.54
CA GLU A 350 -26.59 49.90 51.82
C GLU A 350 -25.50 48.85 52.00
N LYS A 351 -25.42 48.18 53.16
CA LYS A 351 -24.50 47.07 53.38
C LYS A 351 -24.94 45.86 52.56
N GLN A 352 -26.20 45.43 52.70
CA GLN A 352 -26.77 44.33 51.94
C GLN A 352 -26.63 44.58 50.43
N SER A 353 -26.99 45.76 49.93
CA SER A 353 -26.85 46.09 48.52
C SER A 353 -25.39 46.32 48.09
N ARG A 354 -24.44 46.56 49.01
CA ARG A 354 -23.00 46.47 48.70
C ARG A 354 -22.53 45.02 48.60
N GLU A 355 -22.99 44.14 49.50
CA GLU A 355 -22.69 42.70 49.46
C GLU A 355 -23.34 42.02 48.24
N GLU A 356 -24.58 42.39 47.88
CA GLU A 356 -25.25 41.97 46.64
C GLU A 356 -24.52 42.48 45.39
N ASN A 357 -24.12 43.77 45.34
CA ASN A 357 -23.34 44.29 44.21
C ASN A 357 -21.93 43.66 44.13
N GLN A 358 -21.30 43.36 45.26
CA GLN A 358 -20.01 42.66 45.29
C GLN A 358 -20.17 41.23 44.76
N ASN A 359 -21.13 40.46 45.28
CA ASN A 359 -21.44 39.12 44.80
C ASN A 359 -21.81 39.11 43.31
N LEU A 360 -22.61 40.08 42.83
CA LEU A 360 -22.92 40.24 41.41
C LEU A 360 -21.69 40.63 40.58
N THR A 361 -20.73 41.38 41.14
CA THR A 361 -19.46 41.71 40.48
C THR A 361 -18.52 40.51 40.42
N ASP A 362 -18.50 39.68 41.47
CA ASP A 362 -17.70 38.46 41.54
C ASP A 362 -18.28 37.35 40.65
N ASP A 363 -19.61 37.23 40.58
CA ASP A 363 -20.31 36.40 39.59
C ASP A 363 -20.10 36.92 38.16
N TYR A 364 -20.22 38.23 37.92
CA TYR A 364 -19.99 38.84 36.61
C TYR A 364 -18.53 38.67 36.14
N THR A 365 -17.55 38.84 37.03
CA THR A 365 -16.13 38.61 36.69
C THR A 365 -15.84 37.13 36.51
N ARG A 366 -16.43 36.21 37.30
CA ARG A 366 -16.35 34.76 37.05
C ARG A 366 -16.93 34.37 35.70
N ILE A 367 -18.13 34.87 35.36
CA ILE A 367 -18.80 34.63 34.08
C ILE A 367 -17.98 35.25 32.93
N MET A 368 -17.42 36.45 33.10
CA MET A 368 -16.53 37.06 32.11
C MET A 368 -15.23 36.27 31.93
N GLN A 369 -14.65 35.71 32.99
CA GLN A 369 -13.48 34.82 32.91
C GLN A 369 -13.83 33.52 32.20
N GLN A 370 -14.98 32.91 32.50
CA GLN A 370 -15.50 31.73 31.81
C GLN A 370 -15.76 32.02 30.31
N TYR A 371 -16.37 33.16 29.99
CA TYR A 371 -16.58 33.62 28.61
C TYR A 371 -15.26 33.87 27.88
N LYS A 372 -14.28 34.55 28.50
CA LYS A 372 -12.93 34.75 27.95
C LYS A 372 -12.19 33.43 27.75
N HIS A 373 -12.37 32.45 28.65
CA HIS A 373 -11.81 31.10 28.50
C HIS A 373 -12.49 30.31 27.38
N MET A 374 -13.82 30.41 27.26
CA MET A 374 -14.58 29.83 26.15
C MET A 374 -14.15 30.44 24.81
N GLN A 375 -14.05 31.78 24.73
CA GLN A 375 -13.61 32.47 23.52
C GLN A 375 -12.14 32.14 23.15
N LYS A 376 -11.27 31.92 24.15
CA LYS A 376 -9.91 31.38 23.92
C LYS A 376 -9.96 29.95 23.38
N LYS A 377 -10.79 29.07 23.96
CA LYS A 377 -11.00 27.70 23.46
C LYS A 377 -11.55 27.69 22.02
N MET A 378 -12.56 28.48 21.71
CA MET A 378 -13.12 28.58 20.36
C MET A 378 -12.10 29.06 19.33
N ARG A 379 -11.28 30.08 19.65
CA ARG A 379 -10.16 30.49 18.78
C ARG A 379 -9.10 29.39 18.63
N HIS A 380 -8.81 28.66 19.71
CA HIS A 380 -7.81 27.59 19.70
C HIS A 380 -8.27 26.38 18.87
N PHE A 381 -9.52 25.95 19.02
CA PHE A 381 -10.12 24.91 18.17
C PHE A 381 -10.18 25.37 16.71
N ALA A 382 -10.72 26.56 16.41
CA ALA A 382 -10.76 27.07 15.04
C ALA A 382 -9.37 27.14 14.38
N ALA A 383 -8.32 27.47 15.14
CA ALA A 383 -6.94 27.46 14.65
C ALA A 383 -6.37 26.03 14.47
N ILE A 384 -6.69 25.09 15.35
CA ILE A 384 -6.33 23.66 15.20
C ILE A 384 -7.05 23.05 14.00
N ASP A 385 -8.35 23.29 13.86
CA ASP A 385 -9.18 22.71 12.82
C ASP A 385 -8.81 23.26 11.45
N ALA A 386 -8.55 24.58 11.33
CA ALA A 386 -8.01 25.20 10.12
C ALA A 386 -6.63 24.63 9.76
N LYS A 387 -5.70 24.55 10.73
CA LYS A 387 -4.38 23.96 10.51
C LYS A 387 -4.47 22.49 10.08
N LYS A 388 -5.33 21.69 10.73
CA LYS A 388 -5.52 20.27 10.41
C LYS A 388 -6.13 20.07 9.03
N PHE A 389 -7.04 20.97 8.62
CA PHE A 389 -7.59 21.00 7.26
C PHE A 389 -6.49 21.31 6.23
N GLU A 390 -5.62 22.30 6.50
CA GLU A 390 -4.48 22.65 5.67
C GLU A 390 -3.45 21.50 5.56
N GLU A 391 -3.09 20.85 6.66
CA GLU A 391 -2.19 19.68 6.68
C GLU A 391 -2.76 18.50 5.87
N VAL A 392 -4.07 18.21 5.98
CA VAL A 392 -4.73 17.14 5.20
C VAL A 392 -4.88 17.52 3.73
N TRP A 393 -5.17 18.79 3.42
CA TRP A 393 -5.26 19.26 2.05
C TRP A 393 -3.91 19.12 1.33
N LEU A 394 -2.82 19.62 1.92
CA LEU A 394 -1.48 19.56 1.33
C LEU A 394 -1.02 18.11 1.12
N MET A 395 -1.26 17.21 2.07
CA MET A 395 -0.95 15.79 1.94
C MET A 395 -1.67 15.16 0.72
N ASN A 396 -2.99 15.36 0.60
CA ASN A 396 -3.77 14.85 -0.52
C ASN A 396 -3.36 15.50 -1.86
N GLU A 397 -3.01 16.78 -1.84
CA GLU A 397 -2.57 17.54 -3.00
C GLU A 397 -1.20 17.04 -3.52
N GLU A 398 -0.26 16.73 -2.63
CA GLU A 398 1.02 16.10 -2.98
C GLU A 398 0.82 14.69 -3.57
N GLU A 399 -0.04 13.86 -2.96
CA GLU A 399 -0.36 12.51 -3.47
C GLU A 399 -0.98 12.57 -4.88
N VAL A 400 -1.97 13.44 -5.11
CA VAL A 400 -2.61 13.55 -6.43
C VAL A 400 -1.66 14.17 -7.45
N LYS A 401 -0.84 15.18 -7.11
CA LYS A 401 0.19 15.71 -8.01
C LYS A 401 1.22 14.65 -8.43
N ALA A 402 1.62 13.76 -7.52
CA ALA A 402 2.50 12.64 -7.84
C ALA A 402 1.85 11.61 -8.78
N LEU A 403 0.54 11.36 -8.64
CA LEU A 403 -0.23 10.52 -9.57
C LEU A 403 -0.39 11.20 -10.94
N VAL A 404 -0.58 12.52 -10.98
CA VAL A 404 -0.68 13.33 -12.21
C VAL A 404 0.63 13.31 -12.99
N GLU A 405 1.79 13.55 -12.36
CA GLU A 405 3.10 13.41 -13.03
C GLU A 405 3.30 11.99 -13.59
N LYS A 406 2.96 10.95 -12.82
CA LYS A 406 3.07 9.56 -13.25
C LYS A 406 2.17 9.25 -14.47
N ALA A 407 0.95 9.81 -14.50
CA ALA A 407 0.03 9.66 -15.63
C ALA A 407 0.55 10.37 -16.89
N LEU A 408 1.14 11.56 -16.74
CA LEU A 408 1.79 12.30 -17.82
C LEU A 408 3.05 11.58 -18.34
N ASP A 409 3.84 10.98 -17.46
CA ASP A 409 4.98 10.14 -17.84
C ASP A 409 4.54 8.91 -18.65
N THR A 410 3.44 8.23 -18.27
CA THR A 410 2.89 7.14 -19.08
C THR A 410 2.30 7.63 -20.40
N ASP A 411 1.65 8.79 -20.43
CA ASP A 411 1.16 9.39 -21.67
C ASP A 411 2.28 9.76 -22.64
N ARG A 412 3.41 10.27 -22.12
CA ARG A 412 4.64 10.50 -22.89
C ARG A 412 5.17 9.20 -23.47
N LEU A 413 5.34 8.17 -22.64
CA LEU A 413 5.84 6.86 -23.08
C LEU A 413 4.96 6.23 -24.17
N VAL A 414 3.64 6.31 -24.04
CA VAL A 414 2.71 5.81 -25.08
C VAL A 414 2.82 6.62 -26.38
N HIS A 415 2.83 7.95 -26.31
CA HIS A 415 2.95 8.80 -27.51
C HIS A 415 4.29 8.62 -28.23
N GLU A 416 5.41 8.66 -27.49
CA GLU A 416 6.76 8.59 -28.08
C GLU A 416 7.12 7.18 -28.55
N GLN A 417 6.82 6.14 -27.77
CA GLN A 417 7.32 4.78 -28.04
C GLN A 417 6.34 3.90 -28.83
N GLN A 418 5.03 4.09 -28.66
CA GLN A 418 4.02 3.23 -29.32
C GLN A 418 3.36 3.92 -30.52
N LEU A 419 3.08 5.22 -30.42
CA LEU A 419 2.49 6.00 -31.51
C LEU A 419 3.55 6.66 -32.41
N GLY A 420 4.79 6.81 -31.95
CA GLY A 420 5.87 7.49 -32.69
C GLY A 420 5.65 8.99 -32.89
N LEU A 421 4.81 9.60 -32.04
CA LEU A 421 4.43 11.01 -32.12
C LEU A 421 5.21 11.82 -31.08
N ALA A 422 5.60 13.05 -31.45
CA ALA A 422 6.22 13.98 -30.51
C ALA A 422 5.21 14.38 -29.41
N TRP A 423 5.47 13.96 -28.17
CA TRP A 423 4.62 14.30 -27.04
C TRP A 423 4.77 15.78 -26.67
N GLN A 424 3.65 16.40 -26.28
CA GLN A 424 3.63 17.76 -25.76
C GLN A 424 2.91 17.72 -24.41
N ARG A 425 3.57 18.25 -23.38
CA ARG A 425 3.00 18.35 -22.03
C ARG A 425 1.80 19.33 -22.06
N PRO A 426 0.61 18.96 -21.58
CA PRO A 426 -0.52 19.88 -21.47
C PRO A 426 -0.19 21.10 -20.58
N PRO A 427 -0.81 22.26 -20.82
CA PRO A 427 -0.65 23.44 -19.96
C PRO A 427 -1.46 23.29 -18.66
N LEU A 428 -0.82 22.79 -17.60
CA LEU A 428 -1.47 22.44 -16.33
C LEU A 428 -1.27 23.54 -15.26
N ALA A 429 -1.83 24.73 -15.52
CA ALA A 429 -1.70 25.94 -14.70
C ALA A 429 -2.30 25.85 -13.26
N PHE A 430 -2.85 24.70 -12.89
CA PHE A 430 -3.26 24.38 -11.52
C PHE A 430 -2.16 23.69 -10.70
N MET A 431 -1.20 23.00 -11.33
CA MET A 431 -0.10 22.33 -10.62
C MET A 431 0.84 23.31 -9.91
N GLU A 432 0.96 24.54 -10.43
CA GLU A 432 1.78 25.63 -9.89
C GLU A 432 1.18 26.30 -8.63
N ARG A 433 -0.10 26.04 -8.33
CA ARG A 433 -0.77 26.51 -7.11
C ARG A 433 -0.57 25.48 -6.00
N CYS A 434 -0.46 25.92 -4.75
CA CYS A 434 -0.38 25.03 -3.59
C CYS A 434 -1.28 25.52 -2.46
N GLY A 435 -1.99 24.61 -1.80
CA GLY A 435 -2.86 24.89 -0.66
C GLY A 435 -4.31 25.21 -1.03
N PRO A 436 -5.22 25.31 -0.03
CA PRO A 436 -6.64 25.50 -0.26
C PRO A 436 -6.97 26.84 -0.96
N LEU A 437 -7.93 26.83 -1.88
CA LEU A 437 -8.39 28.06 -2.53
C LEU A 437 -9.03 28.99 -1.49
N GLN A 438 -8.44 30.18 -1.34
CA GLN A 438 -8.83 31.17 -0.35
C GLN A 438 -9.75 32.21 -1.00
N PRO A 439 -11.04 32.30 -0.62
CA PRO A 439 -11.97 33.21 -1.29
C PRO A 439 -11.52 34.67 -1.12
N GLN A 440 -11.13 35.32 -2.22
CA GLN A 440 -10.53 36.66 -2.20
C GLN A 440 -11.59 37.77 -2.04
N ARG A 441 -12.39 37.67 -0.97
CA ARG A 441 -13.32 38.72 -0.55
C ARG A 441 -12.52 39.93 -0.07
N GLN A 442 -12.68 41.05 -0.76
CA GLN A 442 -12.08 42.33 -0.38
C GLN A 442 -12.54 42.73 1.04
N ALA A 443 -11.61 43.05 1.92
CA ALA A 443 -11.91 43.39 3.31
C ALA A 443 -12.55 44.78 3.41
N GLN A 444 -13.88 44.84 3.44
CA GLN A 444 -14.61 46.07 3.77
C GLN A 444 -14.40 46.45 5.24
N LYS A 445 -13.96 47.68 5.50
CA LYS A 445 -13.80 48.21 6.85
C LYS A 445 -15.17 48.41 7.52
N THR A 446 -15.30 47.92 8.76
CA THR A 446 -16.49 48.16 9.60
C THR A 446 -16.53 49.61 10.06
N ALA A 447 -17.72 50.22 10.18
CA ALA A 447 -17.86 51.64 10.54
C ALA A 447 -17.06 52.05 11.81
N HIS A 448 -17.07 51.20 12.85
CA HIS A 448 -16.30 51.43 14.09
C HIS A 448 -14.78 51.54 13.86
N GLN A 449 -14.20 50.80 12.90
CA GLN A 449 -12.76 50.91 12.57
C GLN A 449 -12.46 52.26 11.91
N ALA A 450 -13.28 52.69 10.95
CA ALA A 450 -13.12 53.99 10.27
C ALA A 450 -13.19 55.17 11.26
N ILE A 451 -14.13 55.17 12.21
CA ILE A 451 -14.24 56.22 13.25
C ILE A 451 -12.98 56.28 14.13
N SER A 452 -12.45 55.11 14.53
CA SER A 452 -11.25 55.03 15.38
C SER A 452 -10.01 55.58 14.67
N GLU A 453 -9.86 55.29 13.38
CA GLU A 453 -8.79 55.80 12.52
C GLU A 453 -8.90 57.34 12.32
N LEU A 454 -10.12 57.84 12.08
CA LEU A 454 -10.44 59.27 11.94
C LEU A 454 -10.19 60.08 13.22
N LEU A 455 -10.46 59.53 14.40
CA LEU A 455 -10.20 60.21 15.68
C LEU A 455 -8.70 60.31 15.96
N ARG A 456 -7.95 59.22 15.75
CA ARG A 456 -6.52 59.12 16.09
C ARG A 456 -5.62 60.05 15.27
N LEU A 457 -6.04 60.43 14.06
CA LEU A 457 -5.35 61.40 13.19
C LEU A 457 -5.34 62.85 13.73
N GLY A 458 -6.01 63.15 14.86
CA GLY A 458 -6.11 64.50 15.40
C GLY A 458 -5.00 64.96 16.36
N GLN A 459 -4.19 64.07 16.94
CA GLN A 459 -3.38 64.36 18.13
C GLN A 459 -1.89 64.70 17.82
N THR A 460 -1.60 65.69 16.96
CA THR A 460 -0.21 66.09 16.60
C THR A 460 0.04 67.60 16.49
N SER A 461 -0.40 68.43 17.46
CA SER A 461 0.00 69.86 17.49
C SER A 461 0.01 70.56 18.87
N GLY A 462 1.14 70.48 19.60
CA GLY A 462 1.55 71.45 20.64
C GLY A 462 0.72 71.53 21.95
N CYS A 463 1.08 72.34 22.95
CA CYS A 463 2.40 72.88 23.31
C CYS A 463 2.41 73.52 24.74
N SER A 464 3.04 72.85 25.72
CA SER A 464 3.72 73.46 26.89
C SER A 464 2.93 74.19 28.02
N LEU A 465 3.65 74.40 29.14
CA LEU A 465 3.38 75.24 30.33
C LEU A 465 2.10 75.01 31.18
N GLY A 466 2.30 74.83 32.50
CA GLY A 466 1.22 74.79 33.50
C GLY A 466 1.68 74.49 34.94
N LYS A 467 2.46 75.37 35.58
CA LYS A 467 2.86 75.18 37.00
C LYS A 467 1.68 75.42 37.94
N GLY A 468 1.25 74.40 38.69
CA GLY A 468 0.26 74.52 39.77
C GLY A 468 0.73 73.86 41.07
N LYS A 469 1.38 74.61 41.97
CA LYS A 469 1.70 74.15 43.34
C LYS A 469 0.52 74.41 44.26
N TYR A 470 0.10 73.41 45.03
CA TYR A 470 -0.36 73.60 46.41
C TYR A 470 0.22 72.51 47.32
N ARG A 471 0.52 72.85 48.57
CA ARG A 471 1.23 71.99 49.54
C ARG A 471 0.95 72.44 50.98
N GLU A 472 0.21 71.61 51.71
CA GLU A 472 0.10 71.53 53.18
C GLU A 472 -0.55 70.16 53.47
N ALA A 473 -0.13 69.27 54.39
CA ALA A 473 0.61 69.34 55.66
C ALA A 473 -0.22 69.98 56.80
N GLY A 474 -0.48 69.34 57.97
CA GLY A 474 -0.25 67.95 58.43
C GLY A 474 -1.50 67.43 59.20
N ALA A 475 -1.45 66.45 60.12
CA ALA A 475 -0.37 65.64 60.70
C ALA A 475 -0.92 64.30 61.27
N GLY A 476 -0.05 63.37 61.68
CA GLY A 476 -0.40 62.12 62.44
C GLY A 476 -0.30 62.32 63.97
N PRO A 477 0.05 61.30 64.80
CA PRO A 477 0.40 59.88 64.57
C PRO A 477 -0.67 58.92 65.17
N GLU A 478 -0.56 57.61 65.48
CA GLU A 478 0.47 56.61 65.93
C GLU A 478 -0.06 55.16 65.59
N ALA A 479 0.56 53.99 65.84
CA ALA A 479 1.95 53.47 65.84
C ALA A 479 1.92 51.91 65.96
N GLY A 480 3.02 51.20 65.64
CA GLY A 480 3.16 49.72 65.75
C GLY A 480 3.34 49.02 64.38
N VAL A 481 4.54 48.63 63.90
CA VAL A 481 5.53 47.60 64.36
C VAL A 481 5.15 46.16 63.96
N GLY A 482 5.98 45.52 63.11
CA GLY A 482 5.84 44.13 62.59
C GLY A 482 6.68 43.09 63.37
N PRO A 483 7.39 42.09 62.76
CA PRO A 483 7.67 41.85 61.32
C PRO A 483 7.60 40.35 60.85
N GLY A 484 8.01 40.07 59.59
CA GLY A 484 8.23 38.72 58.99
C GLY A 484 7.71 38.66 57.53
N ALA A 485 8.52 38.48 56.47
CA ALA A 485 9.28 37.28 56.03
C ALA A 485 8.35 36.17 55.47
N GLU A 486 8.53 35.58 54.28
CA GLU A 486 9.69 35.48 53.35
C GLU A 486 9.30 35.59 51.84
N SER A 487 10.27 35.47 50.93
CA SER A 487 10.08 35.21 49.48
C SER A 487 11.30 34.51 48.88
N PRO A 488 11.11 33.58 47.93
CA PRO A 488 11.80 33.63 46.62
C PRO A 488 10.77 33.51 45.45
N ALA A 489 10.90 34.25 44.34
CA ALA A 489 11.78 34.03 43.17
C ALA A 489 11.54 32.65 42.50
N LEU A 490 11.25 32.55 41.19
CA LEU A 490 12.07 32.86 39.98
C LEU A 490 11.11 32.97 38.74
N ALA A 491 11.49 33.30 37.49
CA ALA A 491 12.80 33.42 36.82
C ALA A 491 12.76 34.27 35.50
N VAL A 492 13.95 34.66 35.04
CA VAL A 492 14.39 34.80 33.62
C VAL A 492 13.92 36.00 32.76
N GLU A 493 14.90 36.54 32.03
CA GLU A 493 14.84 37.64 31.05
C GLU A 493 14.77 37.11 29.60
N VAL A 494 14.61 38.00 28.59
CA VAL A 494 15.66 38.26 27.57
C VAL A 494 15.22 39.32 26.53
N TYR A 495 16.19 40.14 26.17
CA TYR A 495 16.30 41.21 25.17
C TYR A 495 15.67 40.99 23.77
N GLU A 496 15.32 42.09 23.09
CA GLU A 496 16.09 42.52 21.90
C GLU A 496 15.93 44.03 21.57
N SER A 497 16.59 44.56 20.52
CA SER A 497 16.73 46.01 20.23
C SER A 497 17.04 46.34 18.75
N GLY A 498 16.70 47.56 18.30
CA GLY A 498 16.92 48.07 16.91
C GLY A 498 15.62 48.13 16.09
N ALA A 499 15.29 49.12 15.25
CA ALA A 499 16.02 50.09 14.40
C ALA A 499 16.74 49.46 13.19
N GLY A 500 16.57 49.94 11.94
CA GLY A 500 15.65 50.95 11.39
C GLY A 500 16.18 51.61 10.09
N LEU A 501 15.28 52.06 9.19
CA LEU A 501 15.55 52.78 7.91
C LEU A 501 16.26 51.90 6.82
N GLU A 502 16.20 52.16 5.49
CA GLU A 502 15.56 53.23 4.70
C GLU A 502 15.30 52.83 3.21
N SER A 503 14.29 53.46 2.59
CA SER A 503 14.21 53.93 1.17
C SER A 503 14.29 53.01 -0.08
N GLY A 504 13.63 53.44 -1.17
CA GLY A 504 13.79 52.91 -2.55
C GLY A 504 12.50 52.94 -3.39
N SER A 505 12.43 53.76 -4.46
CA SER A 505 11.21 53.98 -5.29
C SER A 505 11.47 53.97 -6.80
N SER A 506 10.57 53.37 -7.58
CA SER A 506 10.47 53.37 -9.07
C SER A 506 9.29 52.44 -9.45
N GLU A 507 8.25 52.74 -10.25
CA GLU A 507 7.99 53.76 -11.30
C GLU A 507 9.03 53.78 -12.42
N VAL A 508 8.72 53.81 -13.72
CA VAL A 508 7.46 54.08 -14.47
C VAL A 508 7.38 53.10 -15.70
N GLU A 509 6.55 53.15 -16.75
CA GLU A 509 5.76 54.19 -17.45
C GLU A 509 4.45 53.62 -18.07
N ARG A 510 3.36 54.42 -18.05
CA ARG A 510 2.37 54.71 -19.14
C ARG A 510 1.63 53.54 -19.85
N GLU A 511 0.46 53.75 -20.47
CA GLU A 511 -0.32 54.98 -20.79
C GLU A 511 -1.71 54.98 -20.07
N SER A 512 -2.84 55.62 -20.47
CA SER A 512 -3.21 56.48 -21.63
C SER A 512 -4.40 57.43 -21.35
N GLU A 513 -4.97 57.99 -22.42
CA GLU A 513 -6.03 59.01 -22.53
C GLU A 513 -7.47 58.47 -22.22
N GLY A 514 -8.53 59.28 -22.00
CA GLY A 514 -8.66 60.73 -21.84
C GLY A 514 -10.12 61.25 -22.04
N SER A 515 -10.51 62.34 -21.34
CA SER A 515 -11.81 63.08 -21.42
C SER A 515 -13.09 62.37 -20.87
N GLY A 516 -14.01 63.01 -20.13
CA GLY A 516 -14.02 64.37 -19.53
C GLY A 516 -15.41 64.82 -18.98
N GLY A 517 -15.43 65.59 -17.88
CA GLY A 517 -16.64 66.19 -17.25
C GLY A 517 -17.38 65.27 -16.24
N GLU A 518 -17.97 65.72 -15.13
CA GLU A 518 -18.05 67.04 -14.46
C GLU A 518 -17.91 66.89 -12.91
N HIS A 519 -17.86 68.00 -12.14
CA HIS A 519 -17.44 67.99 -10.73
C HIS A 519 -18.53 67.82 -9.66
N SER A 520 -18.32 66.87 -8.75
CA SER A 520 -18.71 66.91 -7.31
C SER A 520 -17.98 65.77 -6.57
N GLY A 521 -17.44 65.89 -5.36
CA GLY A 521 -17.34 67.03 -4.45
C GLY A 521 -16.70 66.56 -3.12
N THR A 522 -15.37 66.47 -3.05
CA THR A 522 -14.67 65.71 -1.99
C THR A 522 -14.86 66.29 -0.58
N VAL A 523 -15.60 65.57 0.26
CA VAL A 523 -15.84 65.94 1.68
C VAL A 523 -14.54 65.87 2.47
N SER A 524 -14.18 66.94 3.19
CA SER A 524 -12.94 66.98 3.97
C SER A 524 -13.04 66.14 5.25
N VAL A 525 -12.04 65.31 5.52
CA VAL A 525 -11.87 64.55 6.78
C VAL A 525 -12.07 65.42 8.04
N LYS A 526 -11.58 66.66 8.01
CA LYS A 526 -11.73 67.63 9.13
C LYS A 526 -13.17 68.12 9.33
N MET A 527 -14.01 68.03 8.30
CA MET A 527 -15.44 68.38 8.34
C MET A 527 -16.27 67.19 8.81
N VAL A 528 -15.95 65.96 8.37
CA VAL A 528 -16.55 64.72 8.91
C VAL A 528 -16.35 64.63 10.41
N LYS A 529 -15.13 64.89 10.93
CA LYS A 529 -14.87 64.90 12.38
C LYS A 529 -15.75 65.90 13.15
N LYS A 530 -15.92 67.13 12.65
CA LYS A 530 -16.80 68.14 13.29
C LYS A 530 -18.28 67.77 13.26
N LEU A 531 -18.71 67.04 12.23
CA LEU A 531 -20.08 66.54 12.13
C LEU A 531 -20.33 65.39 13.14
N LEU A 532 -19.34 64.49 13.30
CA LEU A 532 -19.35 63.47 14.36
C LEU A 532 -19.34 64.10 15.77
N GLU A 533 -18.57 65.16 16.00
CA GLU A 533 -18.57 65.92 17.26
C GLU A 533 -19.96 66.54 17.55
N LEU A 534 -20.61 67.16 16.56
CA LEU A 534 -22.00 67.65 16.68
C LEU A 534 -23.01 66.54 17.00
N LEU A 535 -22.84 65.33 16.44
CA LEU A 535 -23.67 64.18 16.76
C LEU A 535 -23.46 63.67 18.20
N CYS A 536 -22.23 63.74 18.74
CA CYS A 536 -21.94 63.38 20.14
C CYS A 536 -22.66 64.25 21.19
N ASP A 537 -22.97 65.49 20.82
CA ASP A 537 -23.60 66.48 21.71
C ASP A 537 -25.12 66.52 21.52
N GLU A 538 -25.62 66.67 20.29
CA GLU A 538 -27.06 66.84 20.03
C GLU A 538 -27.86 65.51 20.00
N ALA A 539 -27.24 64.38 19.60
CA ALA A 539 -27.93 63.09 19.58
C ALA A 539 -27.89 62.33 20.92
N GLY A 540 -27.47 63.00 22.01
CA GLY A 540 -27.35 62.41 23.36
C GLY A 540 -28.63 61.80 23.94
N PHE A 541 -29.80 62.12 23.38
CA PHE A 541 -31.09 61.52 23.77
C PHE A 541 -31.23 60.03 23.37
N LEU A 542 -30.43 59.53 22.42
CA LEU A 542 -30.41 58.13 22.01
C LEU A 542 -29.62 57.22 22.98
N ILE A 543 -28.99 57.79 24.00
CA ILE A 543 -28.02 57.11 24.87
C ILE A 543 -28.65 56.85 26.25
N GLU A 544 -28.59 55.62 26.75
CA GLU A 544 -29.20 55.30 28.04
C GLU A 544 -28.55 56.11 29.18
N SER A 545 -29.37 56.72 30.03
CA SER A 545 -28.92 57.60 31.13
C SER A 545 -28.07 56.91 32.20
N LYS A 546 -28.01 55.57 32.22
CA LYS A 546 -27.05 54.79 33.01
C LYS A 546 -25.65 54.80 32.37
N LEU A 547 -25.57 54.65 31.04
CA LEU A 547 -24.31 54.62 30.30
C LEU A 547 -23.58 55.96 30.41
N LEU A 548 -24.29 57.08 30.34
CA LEU A 548 -23.73 58.42 30.58
C LEU A 548 -23.09 58.59 31.98
N LYS A 549 -23.57 57.86 33.00
CA LYS A 549 -22.97 57.85 34.34
C LYS A 549 -21.77 56.92 34.48
N LEU A 550 -21.63 55.94 33.58
CA LEU A 550 -20.50 55.01 33.51
C LEU A 550 -19.37 55.54 32.62
N LEU A 551 -19.69 56.36 31.63
CA LEU A 551 -18.72 56.99 30.71
C LEU A 551 -18.04 58.24 31.30
N SER A 552 -18.65 58.92 32.28
CA SER A 552 -18.10 60.16 32.85
C SER A 552 -16.66 60.10 33.44
N PRO A 553 -16.10 58.94 33.86
CA PRO A 553 -14.70 58.85 34.28
C PRO A 553 -13.68 58.65 33.13
N LEU A 554 -14.12 58.35 31.90
CA LEU A 554 -13.23 58.03 30.77
C LEU A 554 -12.71 59.27 30.05
N GLU A 555 -11.70 59.12 29.20
CA GLU A 555 -11.15 60.22 28.42
C GLU A 555 -12.11 60.66 27.28
N LYS A 556 -12.08 61.94 26.89
CA LYS A 556 -13.11 62.53 25.99
C LYS A 556 -13.22 61.83 24.64
N ASP A 557 -12.11 61.38 24.08
CA ASP A 557 -12.08 60.70 22.78
C ASP A 557 -12.70 59.28 22.89
N GLU A 558 -12.48 58.58 24.01
CA GLU A 558 -13.12 57.30 24.33
C GLU A 558 -14.63 57.46 24.57
N GLN A 559 -15.04 58.49 25.34
CA GLN A 559 -16.44 58.82 25.55
C GLN A 559 -17.15 59.07 24.21
N SER A 560 -16.53 59.86 23.32
CA SER A 560 -17.09 60.22 22.02
C SER A 560 -17.23 59.01 21.11
N LEU A 561 -16.22 58.13 21.06
CA LEU A 561 -16.27 56.89 20.29
C LEU A 561 -17.39 55.95 20.78
N MET A 562 -17.53 55.74 22.09
CA MET A 562 -18.59 54.89 22.68
C MET A 562 -20.00 55.48 22.48
N LYS A 563 -20.14 56.82 22.50
CA LYS A 563 -21.38 57.50 22.13
C LYS A 563 -21.73 57.26 20.65
N LEU A 564 -20.78 57.45 19.74
CA LEU A 564 -20.99 57.30 18.30
C LEU A 564 -21.35 55.87 17.90
N ASP A 565 -20.68 54.86 18.45
CA ASP A 565 -21.00 53.44 18.22
C ASP A 565 -22.44 53.11 18.67
N SER A 566 -22.86 53.64 19.84
CA SER A 566 -24.24 53.54 20.32
C SER A 566 -25.25 54.22 19.39
N ILE A 567 -24.94 55.42 18.90
CA ILE A 567 -25.79 56.21 17.99
C ILE A 567 -25.89 55.53 16.61
N PHE A 568 -24.78 55.00 16.08
CA PHE A 568 -24.74 54.33 14.78
C PHE A 568 -25.47 52.98 14.83
N THR A 569 -25.35 52.24 15.93
CA THR A 569 -26.17 51.04 16.21
C THR A 569 -27.65 51.37 16.29
N ALA A 570 -28.02 52.53 16.84
CA ALA A 570 -29.43 52.98 16.89
C ALA A 570 -29.99 53.42 15.52
N MET A 571 -29.11 53.85 14.59
CA MET A 571 -29.49 54.28 13.23
C MET A 571 -29.29 53.21 12.14
N GLY A 572 -28.63 52.09 12.45
CA GLY A 572 -28.36 51.02 11.48
C GLY A 572 -27.24 51.35 10.48
N ILE A 573 -26.17 52.01 10.93
CA ILE A 573 -24.99 52.34 10.11
C ILE A 573 -23.87 51.33 10.39
N GLU A 574 -23.59 50.45 9.43
CA GLU A 574 -22.70 49.30 9.62
C GLU A 574 -21.38 49.39 8.81
N SER A 575 -21.42 50.00 7.61
CA SER A 575 -20.27 50.15 6.70
C SER A 575 -19.61 51.53 6.77
N GLU A 576 -18.29 51.61 6.51
CA GLU A 576 -17.58 52.88 6.30
C GLU A 576 -18.23 53.73 5.20
N GLU A 577 -18.70 53.12 4.11
CA GLU A 577 -19.39 53.84 3.03
C GLU A 577 -20.63 54.60 3.53
N ASP A 578 -21.34 54.05 4.51
CA ASP A 578 -22.59 54.62 5.00
C ASP A 578 -22.34 55.82 5.91
N VAL A 579 -21.16 55.89 6.55
CA VAL A 579 -20.66 57.10 7.23
C VAL A 579 -20.38 58.23 6.23
N TYR A 580 -19.82 57.91 5.06
CA TYR A 580 -19.63 58.90 4.00
C TYR A 580 -20.97 59.30 3.33
N LYS A 581 -21.89 58.36 3.10
CA LYS A 581 -23.26 58.65 2.60
C LYS A 581 -24.04 59.54 3.58
N LEU A 582 -23.89 59.34 4.90
CA LEU A 582 -24.45 60.22 5.93
C LEU A 582 -23.88 61.64 5.81
N ALA A 583 -22.56 61.78 5.75
CA ALA A 583 -21.90 63.08 5.65
C ALA A 583 -22.28 63.84 4.36
N ASP A 584 -22.34 63.15 3.22
CA ASP A 584 -22.75 63.70 1.92
C ASP A 584 -24.25 64.04 1.88
N PHE A 585 -25.12 63.24 2.52
CA PHE A 585 -26.53 63.58 2.69
C PHE A 585 -26.73 64.86 3.51
N PHE A 586 -26.02 65.02 4.64
CA PHE A 586 -26.07 66.25 5.42
C PHE A 586 -25.61 67.48 4.62
N MET A 587 -24.56 67.34 3.79
CA MET A 587 -24.13 68.40 2.88
C MET A 587 -25.21 68.72 1.84
N LYS A 588 -25.85 67.71 1.24
CA LYS A 588 -26.95 67.91 0.27
C LYS A 588 -28.18 68.56 0.92
N TYR A 589 -28.54 68.17 2.15
CA TYR A 589 -29.66 68.76 2.89
C TYR A 589 -29.48 70.26 3.16
N ARG A 590 -28.24 70.74 3.33
CA ARG A 590 -27.90 72.17 3.41
C ARG A 590 -28.25 72.93 2.12
N HIS A 591 -28.09 72.31 0.96
CA HIS A 591 -28.40 72.96 -0.33
C HIS A 591 -29.92 73.03 -0.58
N THR A 592 -30.69 72.00 -0.22
CA THR A 592 -32.15 71.97 -0.47
C THR A 592 -32.95 73.00 0.34
N GLN A 593 -32.45 73.41 1.52
CA GLN A 593 -33.07 74.46 2.34
C GLN A 593 -32.96 75.88 1.73
N GLY A 594 -32.14 76.08 0.69
CA GLY A 594 -31.83 77.41 0.15
C GLY A 594 -32.87 78.03 -0.78
N GLU A 595 -33.79 77.25 -1.38
CA GLU A 595 -34.62 77.72 -2.51
C GLU A 595 -36.14 77.64 -2.32
N GLN A 596 -36.66 77.11 -1.19
CA GLN A 596 -38.11 77.07 -0.93
C GLN A 596 -38.48 77.55 0.47
N THR A 597 -38.55 78.88 0.62
CA THR A 597 -39.10 79.54 1.82
C THR A 597 -40.24 80.50 1.47
N GLN A 598 -41.31 79.99 0.84
CA GLN A 598 -42.57 80.74 0.81
C GLN A 598 -43.85 79.85 0.81
N ASP A 599 -44.68 80.16 1.81
CA ASP A 599 -46.13 79.95 1.94
C ASP A 599 -46.71 78.61 2.49
N VAL A 600 -47.89 78.74 3.10
CA VAL A 600 -48.85 77.73 3.60
C VAL A 600 -48.30 76.69 4.60
N SER A 601 -48.26 76.93 5.93
CA SER A 601 -49.36 77.22 6.87
C SER A 601 -50.48 76.16 6.95
N ALA A 602 -50.44 75.26 7.95
CA ALA A 602 -51.61 74.76 8.72
C ALA A 602 -51.24 73.66 9.75
N LYS A 603 -51.85 73.74 10.96
CA LYS A 603 -51.78 72.78 12.08
C LYS A 603 -50.36 72.62 12.68
N TRP A 604 -50.13 72.73 13.99
CA TRP A 604 -51.04 72.62 15.14
C TRP A 604 -51.11 73.96 15.89
N GLY A 605 -52.13 74.18 16.72
CA GLY A 605 -52.32 75.46 17.41
C GLY A 605 -52.88 75.34 18.83
N VAL A 606 -52.90 76.51 19.51
CA VAL A 606 -53.53 76.79 20.83
C VAL A 606 -52.78 76.17 22.04
N ALA A 607 -52.29 76.95 23.02
CA ALA A 607 -52.12 78.41 23.11
C ALA A 607 -51.08 78.82 24.18
N SER A 608 -50.55 80.05 24.05
CA SER A 608 -49.85 80.85 25.08
C SER A 608 -50.88 81.50 26.05
N PRO A 609 -50.57 82.43 26.99
CA PRO A 609 -49.39 83.30 27.22
C PRO A 609 -48.78 83.12 28.64
N GLN A 610 -47.82 83.91 29.18
CA GLN A 610 -47.21 85.23 28.88
C GLN A 610 -45.68 85.08 28.96
N ALA A 611 -44.84 85.59 28.05
CA ALA A 611 -44.61 86.99 27.66
C ALA A 611 -43.90 87.84 28.74
N GLU A 612 -42.60 88.07 28.54
CA GLU A 612 -41.98 89.39 28.75
C GLU A 612 -40.91 89.64 27.67
N ARG A 613 -40.41 90.88 27.56
CA ARG A 613 -39.83 91.46 26.33
C ARG A 613 -38.32 91.75 26.47
N GLY A 614 -37.54 91.41 25.44
CA GLY A 614 -36.15 91.88 25.29
C GLY A 614 -35.70 91.84 23.82
N GLU A 615 -35.57 93.01 23.20
CA GLU A 615 -35.14 93.18 21.80
C GLU A 615 -33.74 93.79 21.77
N PHE A 616 -32.77 93.20 21.05
CA PHE A 616 -31.74 93.99 20.36
C PHE A 616 -31.05 93.24 19.19
N THR A 617 -30.53 94.04 18.26
CA THR A 617 -29.83 93.74 16.99
C THR A 617 -28.95 92.47 16.97
N SER A 618 -28.97 91.62 15.94
CA SER A 618 -28.69 91.89 14.50
C SER A 618 -27.23 92.27 14.18
N SER A 619 -26.43 91.29 13.79
CA SER A 619 -25.28 91.42 12.89
C SER A 619 -25.00 90.06 12.22
N CYS A 620 -24.55 90.07 10.96
CA CYS A 620 -24.30 88.86 10.16
C CYS A 620 -22.80 88.75 9.78
N SER A 621 -22.41 87.63 9.16
CA SER A 621 -21.08 87.28 8.63
C SER A 621 -20.03 86.76 9.66
N PRO A 622 -19.04 85.94 9.25
CA PRO A 622 -19.06 84.94 8.18
C PRO A 622 -18.43 83.58 8.60
N THR A 623 -18.89 82.98 9.70
CA THR A 623 -18.55 81.60 10.11
C THR A 623 -19.81 80.95 10.72
N SER A 624 -20.24 79.73 10.39
CA SER A 624 -19.44 78.52 10.11
C SER A 624 -20.15 77.56 9.13
N ASP A 625 -19.40 76.68 8.45
CA ASP A 625 -19.90 75.70 7.46
C ASP A 625 -20.75 74.52 7.99
N LEU A 626 -21.28 74.63 9.21
CA LEU A 626 -21.95 73.53 9.93
C LEU A 626 -23.46 73.77 10.02
N ILE A 627 -24.22 72.67 10.04
CA ILE A 627 -25.67 72.69 10.26
C ILE A 627 -25.94 73.24 11.66
N HIS A 628 -26.93 74.12 11.79
CA HIS A 628 -27.32 74.70 13.07
C HIS A 628 -27.87 73.59 14.00
N PRO A 629 -27.52 73.55 15.30
CA PRO A 629 -27.83 72.41 16.19
C PRO A 629 -29.29 71.92 16.14
N ASN A 630 -30.25 72.87 16.18
CA ASN A 630 -31.69 72.55 16.13
C ASN A 630 -32.12 71.79 14.87
N ASP A 631 -31.41 71.96 13.74
CA ASP A 631 -31.78 71.40 12.44
C ASP A 631 -31.16 70.01 12.21
N VAL A 632 -30.14 69.63 13.01
CA VAL A 632 -29.50 68.31 12.97
C VAL A 632 -30.51 67.20 13.17
N LEU A 633 -31.45 67.37 14.11
CA LEU A 633 -32.52 66.40 14.37
C LEU A 633 -33.52 66.27 13.19
N VAL A 634 -33.75 67.35 12.44
CA VAL A 634 -34.64 67.34 11.27
C VAL A 634 -33.97 66.64 10.09
N ALA A 635 -32.69 66.94 9.86
CA ALA A 635 -31.87 66.27 8.84
C ALA A 635 -31.65 64.78 9.14
N LEU A 636 -31.40 64.40 10.40
CA LEU A 636 -31.35 63.00 10.85
C LEU A 636 -32.67 62.26 10.60
N ARG A 637 -33.81 62.91 10.86
CA ARG A 637 -35.14 62.34 10.61
C ARG A 637 -35.42 62.15 9.12
N ALA A 638 -34.92 63.05 8.27
CA ALA A 638 -34.99 62.90 6.83
C ALA A 638 -34.07 61.77 6.31
N PHE A 639 -32.83 61.70 6.80
CA PHE A 639 -31.88 60.63 6.45
C PHE A 639 -32.43 59.25 6.81
N THR A 640 -32.87 59.08 8.05
CA THR A 640 -33.44 57.81 8.54
C THR A 640 -34.72 57.42 7.81
N ALA A 641 -35.58 58.37 7.42
CA ALA A 641 -36.77 58.09 6.61
C ALA A 641 -36.46 57.66 5.16
N HIS A 642 -35.29 58.02 4.61
CA HIS A 642 -34.88 57.64 3.26
C HIS A 642 -33.95 56.41 3.20
N HIS A 643 -33.14 56.17 4.24
CA HIS A 643 -32.09 55.14 4.23
C HIS A 643 -32.31 53.97 5.21
N CYS A 644 -33.11 54.13 6.27
CA CYS A 644 -33.39 53.03 7.20
C CYS A 644 -34.68 52.29 6.79
N ARG A 645 -34.60 50.96 6.60
CA ARG A 645 -35.81 50.14 6.51
C ARG A 645 -36.57 50.12 7.85
N PRO A 646 -37.91 50.12 7.86
CA PRO A 646 -38.68 49.93 9.09
C PRO A 646 -38.31 48.62 9.79
N ARG A 647 -37.88 48.71 11.05
CA ARG A 647 -37.56 47.55 11.89
C ARG A 647 -38.85 46.94 12.45
N GLU A 648 -39.54 46.15 11.64
CA GLU A 648 -40.71 45.39 12.09
C GLU A 648 -40.33 44.33 13.14
N LEU A 649 -41.30 43.98 13.99
CA LEU A 649 -41.12 43.16 15.18
C LEU A 649 -41.03 41.66 14.87
N ALA A 650 -39.91 41.23 14.29
CA ALA A 650 -39.54 39.82 14.23
C ALA A 650 -39.05 39.33 15.61
N ALA A 651 -39.83 38.47 16.26
CA ALA A 651 -39.45 37.86 17.53
C ALA A 651 -38.45 36.70 17.35
N SER A 652 -37.72 36.40 18.43
CA SER A 652 -36.90 35.18 18.61
C SER A 652 -35.93 34.80 17.48
N HIS A 653 -34.87 35.59 17.32
CA HIS A 653 -33.53 35.00 17.17
C HIS A 653 -32.55 35.67 18.15
N GLN A 654 -31.81 34.85 18.90
CA GLN A 654 -30.62 35.29 19.62
C GLN A 654 -29.58 35.78 18.60
N PRO A 655 -28.91 36.93 18.81
CA PRO A 655 -27.81 37.34 17.95
C PRO A 655 -26.64 36.37 18.15
N SER A 656 -26.45 35.45 17.20
CA SER A 656 -25.24 34.61 17.18
C SER A 656 -24.04 35.51 16.90
N MET A 657 -23.27 35.81 17.95
CA MET A 657 -22.09 36.68 17.94
C MET A 657 -20.90 36.16 17.11
N LEU A 658 -21.12 35.13 16.28
CA LEU A 658 -20.15 34.55 15.37
C LEU A 658 -20.84 34.23 14.03
N GLY A 659 -20.70 35.16 13.08
CA GLY A 659 -20.99 34.93 11.67
C GLY A 659 -19.91 34.07 11.01
N LEU A 660 -19.83 32.78 11.40
CA LEU A 660 -19.07 31.78 10.67
C LEU A 660 -19.83 31.44 9.38
N GLY A 661 -19.61 32.24 8.33
CA GLY A 661 -20.06 31.91 6.99
C GLY A 661 -19.39 30.60 6.53
N GLY A 662 -20.18 29.68 6.00
CA GLY A 662 -19.64 28.47 5.38
C GLY A 662 -18.71 28.81 4.21
N ARG A 663 -17.69 27.99 4.00
CA ARG A 663 -16.83 28.08 2.81
C ARG A 663 -17.65 27.65 1.59
N GLU A 664 -17.39 28.28 0.45
CA GLU A 664 -18.10 28.00 -0.80
C GLU A 664 -17.33 26.94 -1.59
N ASP A 665 -17.70 25.67 -1.41
CA ASP A 665 -16.95 24.49 -1.90
C ASP A 665 -16.86 24.37 -3.45
N THR A 666 -17.48 25.29 -4.19
CA THR A 666 -17.57 25.27 -5.66
C THR A 666 -16.22 25.47 -6.35
N GLU A 667 -15.32 26.29 -5.79
CA GLU A 667 -13.98 26.49 -6.35
C GLU A 667 -13.08 25.26 -6.15
N ASP A 668 -13.18 24.61 -4.98
CA ASP A 668 -12.45 23.37 -4.68
C ASP A 668 -12.89 22.22 -5.59
N ALA A 669 -14.20 22.09 -5.84
CA ALA A 669 -14.73 21.06 -6.75
C ALA A 669 -14.13 21.21 -8.16
N ALA A 670 -14.07 22.44 -8.68
CA ALA A 670 -13.46 22.72 -9.99
C ALA A 670 -11.94 22.44 -10.04
N TYR A 671 -11.23 22.59 -8.91
CA TYR A 671 -9.80 22.24 -8.80
C TYR A 671 -9.57 20.73 -8.88
N TRP A 672 -10.38 19.93 -8.20
CA TRP A 672 -10.23 18.46 -8.19
C TRP A 672 -10.71 17.80 -9.49
N GLU A 673 -11.77 18.31 -10.14
CA GLU A 673 -12.16 17.85 -11.49
C GLU A 673 -11.03 18.11 -12.52
N ALA A 674 -10.36 19.28 -12.43
CA ALA A 674 -9.22 19.59 -13.30
C ALA A 674 -7.99 18.67 -13.08
N MET A 675 -7.81 18.11 -11.88
CA MET A 675 -6.82 17.06 -11.62
C MET A 675 -7.22 15.70 -12.23
N GLY A 676 -8.53 15.41 -12.34
CA GLY A 676 -9.05 14.21 -13.00
C GLY A 676 -8.89 14.23 -14.51
N ASP A 677 -9.24 15.37 -15.15
CA ASP A 677 -9.25 15.54 -16.62
C ASP A 677 -7.85 15.75 -17.26
N VAL A 678 -6.76 15.50 -16.52
CA VAL A 678 -5.35 15.63 -16.99
C VAL A 678 -5.07 14.87 -18.29
N ILE A 679 -5.72 13.71 -18.48
CA ILE A 679 -5.67 12.95 -19.74
C ILE A 679 -7.07 12.98 -20.35
N PRO A 680 -7.33 13.83 -21.37
CA PRO A 680 -8.63 13.93 -22.00
C PRO A 680 -9.15 12.58 -22.48
N GLU A 681 -10.45 12.34 -22.34
CA GLU A 681 -11.13 11.09 -22.69
C GLU A 681 -10.83 10.59 -24.12
N ALA A 682 -10.55 11.52 -25.06
CA ALA A 682 -10.10 11.22 -26.41
C ALA A 682 -8.76 10.45 -26.47
N LYS A 683 -7.79 10.76 -25.58
CA LYS A 683 -6.53 10.02 -25.45
C LYS A 683 -6.76 8.63 -24.87
N LEU A 684 -7.62 8.50 -23.85
CA LEU A 684 -7.97 7.20 -23.27
C LEU A 684 -8.63 6.27 -24.31
N LYS A 685 -9.47 6.82 -25.20
CA LYS A 685 -10.03 6.09 -26.36
C LYS A 685 -8.96 5.65 -27.37
N ILE A 686 -7.92 6.45 -27.58
CA ILE A 686 -6.75 6.05 -28.40
C ILE A 686 -5.97 4.93 -27.70
N TRP A 687 -5.76 5.00 -26.38
CA TRP A 687 -5.05 3.96 -25.63
C TRP A 687 -5.76 2.60 -25.69
N GLY A 688 -7.08 2.54 -25.46
CA GLY A 688 -7.84 1.28 -25.57
C GLY A 688 -7.89 0.70 -26.99
N ALA A 689 -7.90 1.56 -28.01
CA ALA A 689 -7.78 1.14 -29.41
C ALA A 689 -6.37 0.60 -29.73
N LEU A 690 -5.33 1.22 -29.18
CA LEU A 690 -3.93 0.81 -29.29
C LEU A 690 -3.68 -0.53 -28.59
N GLU A 691 -4.16 -0.72 -27.37
CA GLU A 691 -4.13 -1.98 -26.62
C GLU A 691 -4.78 -3.11 -27.45
N THR A 692 -6.00 -2.89 -27.93
CA THR A 692 -6.73 -3.83 -28.81
C THR A 692 -5.98 -4.15 -30.12
N ALA A 693 -5.13 -3.24 -30.61
CA ALA A 693 -4.30 -3.44 -31.79
C ALA A 693 -3.00 -4.20 -31.46
N LEU A 694 -2.36 -3.89 -30.33
CA LEU A 694 -1.15 -4.53 -29.84
C LEU A 694 -1.41 -6.00 -29.47
N ASP A 695 -2.54 -6.34 -28.87
CA ASP A 695 -2.95 -7.73 -28.61
C ASP A 695 -3.04 -8.55 -29.91
N LYS A 696 -3.71 -8.00 -30.93
CA LYS A 696 -3.83 -8.63 -32.26
C LYS A 696 -2.46 -8.77 -32.92
N TYR A 697 -1.61 -7.77 -32.80
CA TYR A 697 -0.24 -7.83 -33.31
C TYR A 697 0.62 -8.87 -32.58
N HIS A 698 0.47 -9.00 -31.25
CA HIS A 698 1.13 -10.02 -30.46
C HIS A 698 0.70 -11.44 -30.84
N ILE A 699 -0.60 -11.66 -31.12
CA ILE A 699 -1.10 -12.93 -31.68
C ILE A 699 -0.42 -13.24 -33.02
N VAL A 700 -0.41 -12.28 -33.96
CA VAL A 700 0.25 -12.44 -35.28
C VAL A 700 1.75 -12.68 -35.16
N LEU A 701 2.45 -12.02 -34.22
CA LEU A 701 3.87 -12.28 -33.94
C LEU A 701 4.08 -13.68 -33.37
N THR A 702 3.18 -14.17 -32.51
CA THR A 702 3.22 -15.52 -31.94
C THR A 702 3.00 -16.60 -33.02
N GLU A 703 2.06 -16.37 -33.93
CA GLU A 703 1.83 -17.24 -35.11
C GLU A 703 3.04 -17.21 -36.06
N ARG A 704 3.58 -16.02 -36.37
CA ARG A 704 4.78 -15.89 -37.19
C ARG A 704 6.00 -16.59 -36.57
N SER A 705 6.12 -16.57 -35.24
CA SER A 705 7.17 -17.28 -34.51
C SER A 705 7.07 -18.80 -34.73
N LYS A 706 5.87 -19.38 -34.59
CA LYS A 706 5.61 -20.79 -34.89
C LYS A 706 5.97 -21.13 -36.35
N PHE A 707 5.45 -20.36 -37.31
CA PHE A 707 5.74 -20.58 -38.73
C PHE A 707 7.23 -20.47 -39.09
N ILE A 708 8.02 -19.66 -38.37
CA ILE A 708 9.48 -19.62 -38.53
C ILE A 708 10.11 -20.93 -38.09
N THR A 709 9.74 -21.46 -36.91
CA THR A 709 10.21 -22.76 -36.40
C THR A 709 9.79 -23.91 -37.32
N ASP A 710 8.53 -23.91 -37.78
CA ASP A 710 8.02 -24.91 -38.73
C ASP A 710 8.79 -24.86 -40.06
N THR A 711 9.08 -23.65 -40.56
CA THR A 711 9.89 -23.44 -41.77
C THR A 711 11.34 -23.87 -41.59
N GLN A 712 11.92 -23.72 -40.40
CA GLN A 712 13.26 -24.22 -40.08
C GLN A 712 13.29 -25.76 -40.05
N SER A 713 12.31 -26.39 -39.41
CA SER A 713 12.14 -27.85 -39.39
C SER A 713 11.96 -28.42 -40.81
N LEU A 714 11.08 -27.83 -41.61
CA LEU A 714 10.88 -28.22 -43.02
C LEU A 714 12.14 -28.01 -43.87
N LYS A 715 12.94 -26.97 -43.63
CA LYS A 715 14.24 -26.78 -44.29
C LYS A 715 15.24 -27.87 -43.89
N GLN A 716 15.32 -28.22 -42.60
CA GLN A 716 16.19 -29.29 -42.12
C GLN A 716 15.82 -30.63 -42.75
N GLN A 717 14.53 -31.00 -42.74
CA GLN A 717 14.03 -32.19 -43.44
C GLN A 717 14.34 -32.15 -44.94
N ASN A 718 14.24 -30.99 -45.59
CA ASN A 718 14.61 -30.87 -47.01
C ASN A 718 16.12 -31.04 -47.24
N THR A 719 16.99 -30.60 -46.33
CA THR A 719 18.43 -30.87 -46.41
C THR A 719 18.78 -32.34 -46.15
N GLU A 720 18.12 -32.99 -45.18
CA GLU A 720 18.27 -34.43 -44.91
C GLU A 720 17.83 -35.26 -46.12
N LEU A 721 16.68 -34.95 -46.71
CA LEU A 721 16.20 -35.59 -47.95
C LEU A 721 17.14 -35.36 -49.15
N ARG A 722 17.75 -34.17 -49.28
CA ARG A 722 18.77 -33.91 -50.31
C ARG A 722 20.05 -34.72 -50.08
N MET A 723 20.51 -34.85 -48.83
CA MET A 723 21.67 -35.67 -48.50
C MET A 723 21.40 -37.15 -48.76
N LEU A 724 20.22 -37.65 -48.37
CA LEU A 724 19.79 -39.03 -48.61
C LEU A 724 19.64 -39.31 -50.12
N LEU A 725 19.05 -38.38 -50.88
CA LEU A 725 18.98 -38.47 -52.35
C LEU A 725 20.39 -38.49 -52.97
N HIS A 726 21.30 -37.62 -52.51
CA HIS A 726 22.69 -37.61 -52.97
C HIS A 726 23.43 -38.91 -52.63
N GLN A 727 23.15 -39.53 -51.48
CA GLN A 727 23.67 -40.83 -51.10
C GLN A 727 23.13 -41.96 -51.99
N TYR A 728 21.83 -41.95 -52.31
CA TYR A 728 21.24 -42.91 -53.24
C TYR A 728 21.76 -42.75 -54.68
N VAL A 729 21.84 -41.51 -55.20
CA VAL A 729 22.34 -41.20 -56.55
C VAL A 729 23.78 -41.69 -56.74
N ASN A 730 24.63 -41.55 -55.71
CA ASN A 730 26.03 -41.99 -55.73
C ASN A 730 26.26 -43.42 -55.18
N SER A 731 25.20 -44.21 -54.97
CA SER A 731 25.34 -45.61 -54.54
C SER A 731 26.00 -46.45 -55.63
N ARG A 732 26.92 -47.35 -55.26
CA ARG A 732 27.64 -48.23 -56.22
C ARG A 732 26.70 -49.04 -57.11
N VAL A 733 25.55 -49.45 -56.58
CA VAL A 733 24.50 -50.19 -57.30
C VAL A 733 24.03 -49.44 -58.55
N ASN A 734 24.01 -48.09 -58.56
CA ASN A 734 23.63 -47.31 -59.74
C ASN A 734 24.65 -47.38 -60.88
N ALA A 735 25.90 -47.76 -60.61
CA ALA A 735 26.95 -47.97 -61.59
C ALA A 735 27.09 -49.46 -61.99
N GLU A 736 26.43 -50.36 -61.27
CA GLU A 736 26.38 -51.81 -61.54
C GLU A 736 25.17 -52.20 -62.43
N LEU A 737 24.24 -51.27 -62.68
CA LEU A 737 23.10 -51.42 -63.57
C LEU A 737 23.44 -51.06 -65.03
N GLU A 738 23.01 -51.90 -65.98
CA GLU A 738 23.23 -51.68 -67.44
C GLU A 738 22.65 -50.35 -67.95
N ILE A 739 21.61 -49.83 -67.30
CA ILE A 739 21.06 -48.49 -67.52
C ILE A 739 21.01 -47.77 -66.15
N PRO A 740 21.88 -46.78 -65.90
CA PRO A 740 21.86 -46.02 -64.66
C PRO A 740 20.52 -45.27 -64.47
N PRO A 741 19.89 -45.33 -63.28
CA PRO A 741 18.63 -44.61 -63.01
C PRO A 741 18.69 -43.12 -63.31
N ASN A 742 19.88 -42.51 -63.17
CA ASN A 742 20.14 -41.11 -63.49
C ASN A 742 19.87 -40.76 -64.97
N LEU A 743 20.05 -41.69 -65.92
CA LEU A 743 19.65 -41.47 -67.32
C LEU A 743 18.14 -41.62 -67.50
N VAL A 744 17.51 -42.57 -66.79
CA VAL A 744 16.04 -42.78 -66.87
C VAL A 744 15.29 -41.54 -66.39
N MET A 745 15.76 -40.90 -65.30
CA MET A 745 15.19 -39.65 -64.79
C MET A 745 15.41 -38.44 -65.72
N GLN A 746 16.40 -38.49 -66.62
CA GLN A 746 16.63 -37.45 -67.64
C GLN A 746 15.84 -37.67 -68.94
N LEU A 747 15.24 -38.85 -69.11
CA LEU A 747 14.42 -39.22 -70.26
C LEU A 747 12.90 -39.09 -70.00
N ALA A 748 12.52 -38.71 -68.78
CA ALA A 748 11.15 -38.31 -68.47
C ALA A 748 10.89 -36.88 -69.00
N PRO A 749 9.89 -36.66 -69.87
CA PRO A 749 9.42 -35.31 -70.18
C PRO A 749 8.70 -34.68 -68.97
N GLU A 750 8.64 -33.35 -68.94
CA GLU A 750 7.94 -32.55 -67.92
C GLU A 750 6.41 -32.77 -67.90
#